data_AF-I1IID0-F1
#
_entry.id   AF-I1IID0-F1
#
_cell.length_a   1.000
_cell.length_b   1.000
_cell.length_c   1.000
_cell.angle_alpha   90.00
_cell.angle_beta   90.00
_cell.angle_gamma   90.00
#
_symmetry.space_group_name_H-M   'P 1'
#
loop_
_entity.id
_entity.type
_entity.pdbx_description
1 polymer ?
#
loop_
_entity_poly.entity_id
_entity_poly.type
_entity_poly.pdbx_seq_one_letter_code
_entity_poly.pdbx_strand_id
1 'polypeptide(L)'
;MGSAPIMTVFVSLLLLCSSSLPQPARSLPVCTDMRAPVVLNVTLKFCRDDGGASCCDAAADAALEAQFKAIDVKPADGECARVVKSILCSKCNLFSADLFDMGSMPRTVPLLCSSFSARDSSQPEHQIYNNEDYCGQVWKHCKNTVMSNSPFQTSAPRKGGLSGSSSMLTDFWQSEKDFCVSLSGIPNSQLVCFNGHGVSFNTRKNSSPAPNGICLEKIGNGTYLNMVAHPDGSSKAFFSRQDGKIWLATVPEQGRGDGLQLDETIPFLDLSTEGHLGSDLGLEAVAFHPDFINNGRFFVSYICDGTQSSNCAGRCSCDREVGCDPSKLGSDNDVVPCRYQLLISEYSAKGSSSSFSEATYADPSEVRRVFSMGLPYVPNHAGQILFGPSDGYLYILTGNGGIRGDPFNFSLNEKSLLGKILRIDIDELPEMNEVGNKSLWGNYAIPKDNPNTDNSNLRPEIWALGLENPWRCSFDSLRPFHLYCADDGQEQYKVVDLISKGGNYGWSGVYEDQHVQYPPWAVQGTKLTNGTIFPIMGYKVPSTTKSASIVGGYVYRGSADPCLYGRYLFADMYSSAMWTGTVNTDVSCKYTSASIPLSCSEKTPLPCEGSTNSPLGRIFSFGEDNKQDGFILASQGVYRIVQPSLCGYACLTDATSKQAATSVSGGNQGLTTVMKVLIAVASVLIAGASIYFAWRCFCNNSSICCNDIETIQVTNNTTTRGDGPSATATKPGDVELAVTTRPAEHRAR
;
A
#
# COMPACT_ATOMS: atom_id res chain seq x y z
N MET A 1 -1.47 -56.27 -6.17
CA MET A 1 -1.73 -56.44 -4.71
C MET A 1 -0.35 -56.50 -4.07
N GLY A 2 0.09 -55.60 -3.18
CA GLY A 2 -0.61 -54.71 -2.25
C GLY A 2 -0.08 -55.02 -0.83
N SER A 3 0.21 -54.07 0.06
CA SER A 3 0.04 -52.60 -0.02
C SER A 3 0.99 -51.84 0.92
N ALA A 4 1.36 -50.64 0.46
CA ALA A 4 1.85 -49.47 1.19
C ALA A 4 1.13 -48.24 0.56
N PRO A 5 1.14 -47.01 1.11
CA PRO A 5 1.97 -46.48 2.21
C PRO A 5 1.22 -45.70 3.31
N ILE A 6 1.77 -45.65 4.52
CA ILE A 6 1.33 -44.70 5.58
C ILE A 6 2.52 -43.98 6.23
N MET A 7 3.68 -44.64 6.40
CA MET A 7 4.80 -44.09 7.18
C MET A 7 5.65 -43.03 6.44
N THR A 8 5.54 -42.91 5.11
CA THR A 8 6.26 -41.90 4.30
C THR A 8 5.75 -40.47 4.54
N VAL A 9 4.52 -40.32 5.03
CA VAL A 9 3.84 -39.02 5.18
C VAL A 9 4.42 -38.24 6.37
N PHE A 10 4.60 -38.88 7.52
CA PHE A 10 4.91 -38.18 8.77
C PHE A 10 6.34 -37.65 8.90
N VAL A 11 7.34 -38.33 8.33
CA VAL A 11 8.72 -37.81 8.31
C VAL A 11 8.85 -36.62 7.34
N SER A 12 8.08 -36.63 6.25
CA SER A 12 8.01 -35.52 5.30
C SER A 12 7.44 -34.25 5.95
N LEU A 13 6.41 -34.37 6.78
CA LEU A 13 5.83 -33.22 7.50
C LEU A 13 6.82 -32.51 8.43
N LEU A 14 7.70 -33.25 9.12
CA LEU A 14 8.64 -32.63 10.07
C LEU A 14 9.84 -31.93 9.41
N LEU A 15 10.18 -32.28 8.16
CA LEU A 15 11.17 -31.56 7.35
C LEU A 15 10.57 -30.39 6.54
N LEU A 16 9.24 -30.29 6.45
CA LEU A 16 8.54 -29.16 5.83
C LEU A 16 8.36 -27.95 6.76
N CYS A 17 8.66 -28.08 8.06
CA CYS A 17 8.47 -27.01 9.05
C CYS A 17 9.70 -26.10 9.26
N SER A 18 10.73 -26.16 8.41
CA SER A 18 11.97 -25.39 8.56
C SER A 18 12.47 -24.70 7.28
N SER A 19 11.60 -24.51 6.28
CA SER A 19 11.94 -23.93 4.97
C SER A 19 11.15 -22.65 4.65
N SER A 20 10.77 -21.88 5.65
CA SER A 20 9.95 -20.66 5.55
C SER A 20 10.57 -19.47 6.28
N LEU A 21 11.80 -19.10 5.90
CA LEU A 21 12.40 -17.81 6.25
C LEU A 21 11.80 -16.70 5.36
N PRO A 22 11.05 -15.72 5.91
CA PRO A 22 10.49 -14.64 5.11
C PRO A 22 11.59 -13.68 4.63
N GLN A 23 11.52 -13.27 3.37
CA GLN A 23 12.40 -12.21 2.86
C GLN A 23 11.97 -10.85 3.42
N PRO A 24 12.92 -9.98 3.88
CA PRO A 24 12.57 -8.66 4.37
C PRO A 24 12.15 -7.73 3.22
N ALA A 25 10.85 -7.41 3.16
CA ALA A 25 10.33 -6.39 2.26
C ALA A 25 10.98 -5.02 2.59
N ARG A 26 11.37 -4.27 1.55
CA ARG A 26 11.80 -2.87 1.70
C ARG A 26 10.59 -1.94 1.53
N SER A 27 10.41 -1.01 2.45
CA SER A 27 9.37 0.03 2.38
C SER A 27 9.76 1.16 1.42
N LEU A 28 8.83 2.09 1.23
CA LEU A 28 9.04 3.37 0.56
C LEU A 28 9.09 4.48 1.63
N PRO A 29 9.78 5.61 1.38
CA PRO A 29 9.82 6.70 2.34
C PRO A 29 8.44 7.32 2.52
N VAL A 30 7.85 7.02 3.67
CA VAL A 30 6.60 7.60 4.14
C VAL A 30 6.85 8.02 5.58
N CYS A 31 6.48 9.25 5.90
CA CYS A 31 6.63 9.82 7.24
C CYS A 31 5.69 9.15 8.24
N THR A 32 5.65 9.58 9.51
CA THR A 32 4.52 9.39 10.47
C THR A 32 3.16 9.87 9.94
N ASP A 33 3.10 10.12 8.63
CA ASP A 33 2.36 11.13 7.95
C ASP A 33 1.98 10.74 6.49
N MET A 34 1.92 9.44 6.13
CA MET A 34 1.21 8.83 4.94
C MET A 34 1.71 9.23 3.55
N ARG A 35 2.52 10.27 3.48
CA ARG A 35 2.72 11.11 2.31
C ARG A 35 4.13 11.70 2.43
N ALA A 36 4.78 11.95 1.30
CA ALA A 36 6.23 11.83 1.19
C ALA A 36 7.06 12.86 2.01
N PRO A 37 8.36 12.61 2.30
CA PRO A 37 9.25 13.51 3.07
C PRO A 37 9.62 14.81 2.33
N VAL A 38 9.83 15.95 3.04
CA VAL A 38 9.94 17.39 2.63
C VAL A 38 11.36 17.90 2.27
N VAL A 39 11.52 18.77 1.25
CA VAL A 39 12.84 19.30 0.87
C VAL A 39 13.45 20.32 1.82
N LEU A 40 14.58 19.88 2.37
CA LEU A 40 15.52 20.69 3.11
C LEU A 40 16.45 21.46 2.17
N ASN A 41 15.94 22.56 1.62
CA ASN A 41 16.78 23.66 1.12
C ASN A 41 17.63 24.31 2.24
N VAL A 42 17.44 23.90 3.50
CA VAL A 42 18.16 24.34 4.71
C VAL A 42 18.36 23.18 5.68
N THR A 43 19.54 23.07 6.29
CA THR A 43 19.83 22.12 7.38
C THR A 43 18.94 22.37 8.59
N LEU A 44 18.33 21.30 9.14
CA LEU A 44 17.56 21.37 10.39
C LEU A 44 18.46 21.78 11.57
N LYS A 45 17.98 22.70 12.41
CA LYS A 45 18.78 23.32 13.49
C LYS A 45 18.81 22.45 14.74
N PHE A 46 17.69 21.86 15.11
CA PHE A 46 17.60 21.02 16.29
C PHE A 46 17.98 19.58 15.95
N CYS A 47 17.28 18.93 15.04
CA CYS A 47 17.49 17.50 14.74
C CYS A 47 18.71 17.18 13.90
N ARG A 48 19.20 18.14 13.10
CA ARG A 48 20.29 18.02 12.10
C ARG A 48 20.07 16.95 11.04
N ASP A 49 19.99 17.41 9.81
CA ASP A 49 19.89 16.58 8.61
C ASP A 49 20.76 17.21 7.51
N ASP A 50 21.57 16.40 6.83
CA ASP A 50 22.70 16.84 5.99
C ASP A 50 22.25 17.28 4.58
N GLY A 51 21.06 17.89 4.46
CA GLY A 51 20.46 18.34 3.21
C GLY A 51 19.80 17.22 2.38
N GLY A 52 19.46 16.09 3.02
CA GLY A 52 18.87 14.92 2.40
C GLY A 52 17.36 14.77 2.63
N ALA A 53 16.89 13.52 2.54
CA ALA A 53 15.48 13.16 2.66
C ALA A 53 14.95 13.19 4.10
N SER A 54 13.98 14.08 4.38
CA SER A 54 13.53 14.37 5.75
C SER A 54 12.03 14.54 5.90
N CYS A 55 11.44 14.04 6.98
CA CYS A 55 10.00 14.16 7.27
C CYS A 55 9.63 15.39 8.12
N CYS A 56 10.59 16.26 8.41
CA CYS A 56 10.38 17.54 9.06
C CYS A 56 10.76 18.68 8.12
N ASP A 57 10.02 19.78 8.18
CA ASP A 57 10.51 21.09 7.73
C ASP A 57 11.11 21.88 8.91
N ALA A 58 11.51 23.13 8.66
CA ALA A 58 12.07 24.01 9.69
C ALA A 58 11.07 24.42 10.80
N ALA A 59 9.75 24.33 10.57
CA ALA A 59 8.74 24.59 11.58
C ALA A 59 8.49 23.35 12.45
N ALA A 60 8.49 22.15 11.85
CA ALA A 60 8.44 20.88 12.58
C ALA A 60 9.69 20.68 13.46
N ASP A 61 10.88 20.98 12.95
CA ASP A 61 12.14 20.94 13.73
C ASP A 61 12.11 21.89 14.94
N ALA A 62 11.60 23.11 14.77
CA ALA A 62 11.42 24.07 15.86
C ALA A 62 10.34 23.62 16.87
N ALA A 63 9.28 22.93 16.41
CA ALA A 63 8.27 22.34 17.28
C ALA A 63 8.84 21.17 18.11
N LEU A 64 9.72 20.34 17.53
CA LEU A 64 10.43 19.29 18.26
C LEU A 64 11.44 19.86 19.26
N GLU A 65 12.11 20.98 18.95
CA GLU A 65 12.95 21.70 19.92
C GLU A 65 12.13 22.25 21.10
N ALA A 66 10.95 22.82 20.82
CA ALA A 66 10.04 23.31 21.86
C ALA A 66 9.48 22.15 22.71
N GLN A 67 9.11 21.02 22.09
CA GLN A 67 8.70 19.82 22.81
C GLN A 67 9.84 19.30 23.70
N PHE A 68 11.07 19.21 23.19
CA PHE A 68 12.22 18.76 23.96
C PHE A 68 12.49 19.63 25.20
N LYS A 69 12.40 20.96 25.05
CA LYS A 69 12.51 21.90 26.17
C LYS A 69 11.39 21.71 27.20
N ALA A 70 10.16 21.41 26.74
CA ALA A 70 9.03 21.13 27.63
C ALA A 70 9.16 19.80 28.40
N ILE A 71 9.96 18.83 27.91
CA ILE A 71 10.26 17.59 28.64
C ILE A 71 11.17 17.85 29.86
N ASP A 72 11.95 18.94 29.86
CA ASP A 72 12.76 19.36 31.02
C ASP A 72 13.70 18.25 31.55
N VAL A 73 14.25 17.45 30.62
CA VAL A 73 15.17 16.33 30.91
C VAL A 73 16.42 16.88 31.61
N LYS A 74 16.71 16.39 32.82
CA LYS A 74 17.91 16.83 33.59
C LYS A 74 18.95 15.72 33.78
N PRO A 75 20.25 16.00 33.60
CA PRO A 75 20.81 17.24 33.05
C PRO A 75 20.56 17.35 31.53
N ALA A 76 20.41 18.57 31.02
CA ALA A 76 19.95 18.85 29.65
C ALA A 76 20.97 18.50 28.54
N ASP A 77 22.23 18.31 28.93
CA ASP A 77 23.37 17.86 28.13
C ASP A 77 23.74 16.38 28.38
N GLY A 78 23.02 15.69 29.27
CA GLY A 78 23.31 14.31 29.64
C GLY A 78 22.81 13.25 28.65
N GLU A 79 23.23 12.00 28.85
CA GLU A 79 22.91 10.87 27.96
C GLU A 79 21.41 10.64 27.77
N CYS A 80 20.57 10.79 28.81
CA CYS A 80 19.13 10.70 28.63
C CYS A 80 18.59 11.81 27.71
N ALA A 81 19.08 13.05 27.87
CA ALA A 81 18.69 14.18 27.03
C ALA A 81 19.12 13.95 25.56
N ARG A 82 20.32 13.39 25.34
CA ARG A 82 20.83 12.96 24.01
C ARG A 82 19.94 11.89 23.37
N VAL A 83 19.51 10.88 24.14
CA VAL A 83 18.66 9.77 23.69
C VAL A 83 17.21 10.21 23.43
N VAL A 84 16.61 10.99 24.33
CA VAL A 84 15.26 11.55 24.15
C VAL A 84 15.22 12.46 22.91
N LYS A 85 16.26 13.27 22.69
CA LYS A 85 16.40 14.06 21.46
C LYS A 85 16.44 13.18 20.21
N SER A 86 17.27 12.13 20.20
CA SER A 86 17.35 11.17 19.08
C SER A 86 15.99 10.53 18.78
N ILE A 87 15.21 10.20 19.81
CA ILE A 87 13.84 9.66 19.71
C ILE A 87 12.81 10.67 19.18
N LEU A 88 12.89 11.95 19.54
CA LEU A 88 12.02 12.96 18.95
C LEU A 88 12.36 13.17 17.46
N CYS A 89 13.65 13.19 17.14
CA CYS A 89 14.14 13.42 15.79
C CYS A 89 13.92 12.24 14.83
N SER A 90 13.56 11.04 15.32
CA SER A 90 13.16 9.94 14.44
C SER A 90 11.87 10.23 13.66
N LYS A 91 11.04 11.20 14.10
CA LYS A 91 9.92 11.71 13.29
C LYS A 91 10.38 12.34 11.98
N CYS A 92 11.53 13.00 11.99
CA CYS A 92 12.15 13.57 10.79
C CYS A 92 12.80 12.52 9.89
N ASN A 93 12.88 11.25 10.30
CA ASN A 93 13.38 10.22 9.40
C ASN A 93 12.41 9.97 8.24
N LEU A 94 12.94 9.84 7.03
CA LEU A 94 12.19 9.60 5.79
C LEU A 94 11.29 8.34 5.79
N PHE A 95 11.50 7.37 6.70
CA PHE A 95 10.66 6.17 6.90
C PHE A 95 9.90 6.20 8.25
N SER A 96 9.52 7.39 8.74
CA SER A 96 8.90 7.49 10.06
C SER A 96 7.48 6.88 10.16
N ALA A 97 6.85 6.46 9.06
CA ALA A 97 5.66 5.58 9.07
C ALA A 97 5.97 4.24 9.74
N ASP A 98 7.00 3.58 9.21
CA ASP A 98 7.39 2.22 9.57
C ASP A 98 7.97 2.22 11.00
N LEU A 99 8.81 3.21 11.30
CA LEU A 99 9.44 3.35 12.62
C LEU A 99 8.43 3.59 13.75
N PHE A 100 7.26 4.18 13.47
CA PHE A 100 6.22 4.45 14.46
C PHE A 100 5.02 3.50 14.37
N ASP A 101 5.06 2.45 13.52
CA ASP A 101 3.98 1.47 13.36
C ASP A 101 2.60 2.13 13.27
N MET A 102 2.45 3.04 12.30
CA MET A 102 1.23 3.84 12.13
C MET A 102 0.02 3.03 11.61
N GLY A 103 0.05 1.70 11.79
CA GLY A 103 -1.06 0.78 11.60
C GLY A 103 -1.87 0.49 12.87
N SER A 104 -1.23 0.44 14.05
CA SER A 104 -1.79 -0.21 15.24
C SER A 104 -2.40 0.73 16.30
N MET A 105 -1.69 1.77 16.72
CA MET A 105 -2.21 2.95 17.45
C MET A 105 -1.23 4.13 17.28
N PRO A 106 -1.68 5.41 17.39
CA PRO A 106 -0.80 6.56 17.28
C PRO A 106 0.30 6.59 18.36
N ARG A 107 1.55 6.27 17.99
CA ARG A 107 2.70 6.23 18.92
C ARG A 107 3.34 7.62 19.07
N THR A 108 3.76 7.95 20.28
CA THR A 108 4.56 9.17 20.57
C THR A 108 6.07 8.95 20.48
N VAL A 109 6.51 7.69 20.49
CA VAL A 109 7.91 7.25 20.31
C VAL A 109 7.95 6.11 19.29
N PRO A 110 9.03 5.97 18.50
CA PRO A 110 9.15 4.88 17.54
C PRO A 110 9.25 3.53 18.27
N LEU A 111 9.10 2.46 17.51
CA LEU A 111 9.55 1.13 17.91
C LEU A 111 11.06 1.20 18.22
N LEU A 112 11.49 0.71 19.37
CA LEU A 112 12.90 0.70 19.78
C LEU A 112 13.49 -0.69 19.57
N CYS A 113 14.66 -0.78 18.93
CA CYS A 113 15.33 -2.06 18.76
C CYS A 113 15.82 -2.63 20.09
N SER A 114 15.46 -3.88 20.38
CA SER A 114 16.00 -4.68 21.48
C SER A 114 16.71 -5.94 20.95
N SER A 115 17.66 -6.46 21.71
CA SER A 115 18.52 -7.60 21.35
C SER A 115 17.79 -8.94 21.28
N PHE A 116 16.52 -8.98 21.68
CA PHE A 116 15.64 -10.14 21.54
C PHE A 116 15.14 -10.34 20.10
N SER A 117 15.28 -9.34 19.21
CA SER A 117 15.00 -9.46 17.78
C SER A 117 16.03 -10.31 17.04
N ALA A 118 15.92 -11.63 17.20
CA ALA A 118 16.52 -12.70 16.40
C ALA A 118 18.01 -12.52 15.97
N ARG A 119 18.93 -13.08 16.77
CA ARG A 119 20.28 -13.41 16.28
C ARG A 119 20.23 -14.57 15.27
N ASP A 120 20.09 -14.24 13.99
CA ASP A 120 20.40 -15.17 12.90
C ASP A 120 21.93 -15.35 12.81
N SER A 121 22.41 -16.59 12.92
CA SER A 121 23.84 -16.91 13.12
C SER A 121 24.63 -17.03 11.80
N SER A 122 24.37 -16.12 10.86
CA SER A 122 24.81 -16.25 9.46
C SER A 122 25.52 -15.02 8.85
N GLN A 123 25.78 -13.96 9.62
CA GLN A 123 26.61 -12.84 9.17
C GLN A 123 28.10 -13.04 9.55
N PRO A 124 29.06 -12.70 8.66
CA PRO A 124 30.48 -12.71 8.98
C PRO A 124 30.83 -11.56 9.94
N GLU A 125 31.87 -11.77 10.76
CA GLU A 125 32.32 -10.80 11.76
C GLU A 125 32.80 -9.48 11.12
N HIS A 126 32.00 -8.42 11.26
CA HIS A 126 32.47 -7.04 11.12
C HIS A 126 32.63 -6.40 12.50
N GLN A 127 33.55 -5.43 12.59
CA GLN A 127 34.28 -5.11 13.82
C GLN A 127 33.41 -4.53 14.95
N ILE A 128 33.78 -4.91 16.17
CA ILE A 128 33.10 -4.56 17.42
C ILE A 128 33.06 -3.05 17.63
N TYR A 129 31.84 -2.50 17.66
CA TYR A 129 31.50 -1.32 18.44
C TYR A 129 30.32 -1.65 19.35
N ASN A 130 30.41 -1.20 20.61
CA ASN A 130 29.69 -1.65 21.81
C ASN A 130 28.32 -2.37 21.64
N ASN A 131 28.27 -3.58 22.21
CA ASN A 131 27.15 -4.54 22.20
C ASN A 131 26.04 -4.16 23.21
N GLU A 132 25.38 -3.02 23.03
CA GLU A 132 24.17 -2.62 23.77
C GLU A 132 23.04 -2.27 22.80
N ASP A 133 21.88 -2.89 22.94
CA ASP A 133 20.72 -2.57 22.10
C ASP A 133 20.15 -1.18 22.44
N TYR A 134 19.48 -0.53 21.47
CA TYR A 134 19.10 0.86 21.64
C TYR A 134 18.05 1.03 22.74
N CYS A 135 17.09 0.09 22.85
CA CYS A 135 16.08 0.13 23.91
C CYS A 135 16.70 0.02 25.32
N GLY A 136 17.66 -0.88 25.52
CA GLY A 136 18.45 -1.02 26.73
C GLY A 136 19.27 0.23 27.02
N GLN A 137 19.84 0.90 26.00
CA GLN A 137 20.46 2.22 26.17
C GLN A 137 19.44 3.26 26.67
N VAL A 138 18.23 3.34 26.11
CA VAL A 138 17.17 4.25 26.61
C VAL A 138 16.86 3.97 28.07
N TRP A 139 16.64 2.71 28.43
CA TRP A 139 16.36 2.33 29.81
C TRP A 139 17.54 2.67 30.74
N LYS A 140 18.75 2.20 30.41
CA LYS A 140 20.01 2.46 31.13
C LYS A 140 20.20 3.94 31.46
N HIS A 141 19.95 4.83 30.50
CA HIS A 141 20.21 6.26 30.65
C HIS A 141 19.03 7.07 31.21
N CYS A 142 17.77 6.72 30.91
CA CYS A 142 16.59 7.50 31.30
C CYS A 142 15.74 6.94 32.45
N LYS A 143 15.96 5.69 32.91
CA LYS A 143 15.03 5.02 33.85
C LYS A 143 14.80 5.72 35.19
N ASN A 144 15.76 6.55 35.63
CA ASN A 144 15.72 7.32 36.88
C ASN A 144 15.70 8.85 36.61
N THR A 145 15.37 9.28 35.38
CA THR A 145 15.39 10.68 34.98
C THR A 145 13.99 11.27 34.98
N VAL A 146 13.81 12.41 35.63
CA VAL A 146 12.56 13.19 35.62
C VAL A 146 12.36 13.80 34.23
N MET A 147 11.13 13.69 33.70
CA MET A 147 10.77 14.08 32.33
C MET A 147 9.34 14.64 32.29
N SER A 148 9.18 15.94 32.47
CA SER A 148 7.88 16.64 32.49
C SER A 148 7.10 16.40 31.18
N ASN A 149 6.05 15.57 31.20
CA ASN A 149 5.38 15.06 29.98
C ASN A 149 6.27 14.09 29.15
N SER A 150 6.87 13.12 29.84
CA SER A 150 7.68 12.03 29.26
C SER A 150 7.03 11.41 28.00
N PRO A 151 7.72 11.36 26.84
CA PRO A 151 7.13 10.92 25.59
C PRO A 151 6.77 9.43 25.60
N PHE A 152 7.30 8.65 26.55
CA PHE A 152 6.98 7.24 26.75
C PHE A 152 5.65 6.99 27.48
N GLN A 153 5.07 8.00 28.14
CA GLN A 153 3.93 7.85 29.06
C GLN A 153 2.68 7.23 28.43
N THR A 154 2.45 7.45 27.13
CA THR A 154 1.33 6.86 26.36
C THR A 154 1.45 5.34 26.19
N SER A 155 2.68 4.82 26.17
CA SER A 155 3.02 3.40 25.97
C SER A 155 3.08 2.62 27.29
N ALA A 156 2.82 3.28 28.42
CA ALA A 156 2.88 2.69 29.75
C ALA A 156 1.69 1.74 30.02
N PRO A 157 1.89 0.61 30.73
CA PRO A 157 0.80 -0.22 31.22
C PRO A 157 -0.17 0.57 32.10
N ARG A 158 -1.48 0.50 31.83
CA ARG A 158 -2.53 1.20 32.60
C ARG A 158 -2.64 0.69 34.05
N LYS A 159 -1.82 1.23 34.95
CA LYS A 159 -2.01 1.11 36.42
C LYS A 159 -2.98 2.18 36.91
N GLY A 160 -4.10 1.78 37.51
CA GLY A 160 -4.96 2.70 38.24
C GLY A 160 -4.27 3.19 39.52
N GLY A 161 -4.32 4.51 39.78
CA GLY A 161 -3.85 5.12 41.03
C GLY A 161 -2.83 6.26 40.89
N LEU A 162 -2.17 6.41 39.74
CA LEU A 162 -1.21 7.50 39.51
C LEU A 162 -1.93 8.81 39.17
N SER A 163 -2.18 9.64 40.19
CA SER A 163 -2.65 11.02 40.06
C SER A 163 -1.57 11.98 40.58
N GLY A 164 -0.69 12.41 39.67
CA GLY A 164 0.46 13.28 40.00
C GLY A 164 1.53 13.21 38.91
N SER A 165 2.30 14.28 38.72
CA SER A 165 3.26 14.43 37.61
C SER A 165 4.62 13.76 37.88
N SER A 166 4.63 12.48 38.26
CA SER A 166 5.85 11.66 38.21
C SER A 166 6.06 11.12 36.79
N SER A 167 7.32 10.87 36.43
CA SER A 167 7.75 10.81 35.02
C SER A 167 8.95 9.90 34.72
N MET A 168 9.49 9.21 35.72
CA MET A 168 10.60 8.27 35.51
C MET A 168 10.08 7.00 34.84
N LEU A 169 10.89 6.33 34.01
CA LEU A 169 10.44 5.07 33.38
C LEU A 169 10.18 3.97 34.43
N THR A 170 10.86 4.03 35.58
CA THR A 170 10.65 3.16 36.74
C THR A 170 9.30 3.35 37.45
N ASP A 171 8.59 4.47 37.24
CA ASP A 171 7.23 4.66 37.74
C ASP A 171 6.23 3.73 37.01
N PHE A 172 6.52 3.42 35.75
CA PHE A 172 5.63 2.70 34.84
C PHE A 172 6.02 1.23 34.69
N TRP A 173 7.28 0.94 34.36
CA TRP A 173 7.81 -0.41 34.09
C TRP A 173 8.69 -0.92 35.23
N GLN A 174 8.64 -2.24 35.49
CA GLN A 174 9.37 -2.88 36.59
C GLN A 174 10.78 -3.35 36.17
N SER A 175 10.99 -3.62 34.89
CA SER A 175 12.30 -4.00 34.35
C SER A 175 12.54 -3.46 32.93
N GLU A 176 13.81 -3.49 32.53
CA GLU A 176 14.29 -3.23 31.17
C GLU A 176 13.55 -4.08 30.13
N LYS A 177 13.28 -5.35 30.47
CA LYS A 177 12.56 -6.27 29.61
C LYS A 177 11.11 -5.85 29.41
N ASP A 178 10.41 -5.40 30.45
CA ASP A 178 9.01 -4.97 30.34
C ASP A 178 8.89 -3.69 29.51
N PHE A 179 9.83 -2.75 29.72
CA PHE A 179 9.96 -1.53 28.92
C PHE A 179 10.21 -1.86 27.45
N CYS A 180 11.18 -2.73 27.15
CA CYS A 180 11.50 -3.08 25.77
C CYS A 180 10.46 -3.98 25.08
N VAL A 181 9.78 -4.88 25.79
CA VAL A 181 8.63 -5.60 25.20
C VAL A 181 7.48 -4.63 24.88
N SER A 182 7.27 -3.58 25.68
CA SER A 182 6.28 -2.54 25.39
C SER A 182 6.65 -1.67 24.17
N LEU A 183 7.95 -1.51 23.88
CA LEU A 183 8.45 -0.57 22.88
C LEU A 183 9.09 -1.19 21.64
N SER A 184 9.42 -2.48 21.61
CA SER A 184 9.87 -3.20 20.39
C SER A 184 8.70 -3.79 19.58
N GLY A 185 7.49 -3.83 20.13
CA GLY A 185 6.33 -4.49 19.53
C GLY A 185 6.30 -6.01 19.81
N ILE A 186 5.32 -6.70 19.22
CA ILE A 186 5.22 -8.17 19.30
C ILE A 186 6.41 -8.78 18.53
N PRO A 187 7.06 -9.87 18.98
CA PRO A 187 8.27 -10.44 18.35
C PRO A 187 8.15 -11.01 16.93
N ASN A 188 7.12 -10.65 16.16
CA ASN A 188 6.98 -11.02 14.75
C ASN A 188 7.95 -10.18 13.92
N SER A 189 8.86 -10.83 13.20
CA SER A 189 10.09 -10.24 12.63
C SER A 189 9.89 -9.41 11.35
N GLN A 190 8.86 -8.57 11.30
CA GLN A 190 8.49 -7.75 10.13
C GLN A 190 8.48 -6.24 10.42
N LEU A 191 8.52 -5.82 11.68
CA LEU A 191 8.49 -4.41 12.06
C LEU A 191 9.89 -3.77 12.02
N VAL A 192 9.99 -2.55 11.46
CA VAL A 192 11.23 -1.77 11.41
C VAL A 192 11.38 -0.99 12.72
N CYS A 193 12.43 -1.29 13.49
CA CYS A 193 12.73 -0.61 14.75
C CYS A 193 13.83 0.46 14.60
N PHE A 194 13.77 1.49 15.44
CA PHE A 194 14.79 2.52 15.56
C PHE A 194 15.95 2.04 16.44
N ASN A 195 17.17 2.11 15.90
CA ASN A 195 18.41 1.66 16.54
C ASN A 195 19.27 2.81 17.09
N GLY A 196 18.74 4.04 17.15
CA GLY A 196 19.43 5.22 17.68
C GLY A 196 20.35 5.96 16.70
N HIS A 197 20.58 5.41 15.51
CA HIS A 197 21.33 6.05 14.43
C HIS A 197 20.38 6.61 13.37
N GLY A 198 20.82 7.64 12.63
CA GLY A 198 20.15 8.04 11.39
C GLY A 198 20.11 6.86 10.43
N VAL A 199 18.91 6.47 9.97
CA VAL A 199 18.70 5.15 9.33
C VAL A 199 19.19 5.15 7.88
N SER A 200 20.50 4.94 7.69
CA SER A 200 21.06 4.60 6.39
C SER A 200 20.73 3.13 6.06
N PHE A 201 19.60 2.90 5.39
CA PHE A 201 19.35 1.59 4.78
C PHE A 201 20.48 1.27 3.80
N ASN A 202 21.10 0.09 3.94
CA ASN A 202 22.18 -0.32 3.05
C ASN A 202 21.61 -0.60 1.64
N THR A 203 21.60 0.43 0.80
CA THR A 203 21.01 0.39 -0.54
C THR A 203 21.60 -0.75 -1.37
N ARG A 204 22.91 -1.01 -1.20
CA ARG A 204 23.68 -2.13 -1.77
C ARG A 204 23.39 -3.50 -1.12
N LYS A 205 22.13 -3.92 -1.22
CA LYS A 205 21.79 -5.30 -1.60
C LYS A 205 20.96 -5.23 -2.87
N ASN A 206 21.24 -6.14 -3.80
CA ASN A 206 20.65 -6.19 -5.14
C ASN A 206 19.13 -6.01 -5.09
N SER A 207 18.58 -5.35 -6.11
CA SER A 207 17.16 -5.51 -6.45
C SER A 207 16.84 -7.01 -6.57
N SER A 208 15.64 -7.42 -6.15
CA SER A 208 15.17 -8.78 -6.40
C SER A 208 15.39 -9.11 -7.89
N PRO A 209 15.93 -10.29 -8.22
CA PRO A 209 16.30 -10.65 -9.59
C PRO A 209 15.18 -10.31 -10.56
N ALA A 210 15.54 -9.82 -11.75
CA ALA A 210 14.55 -9.55 -12.79
C ALA A 210 13.78 -10.85 -13.09
N PRO A 211 12.46 -10.93 -12.84
CA PRO A 211 11.67 -12.10 -13.14
C PRO A 211 11.68 -12.32 -14.66
N ASN A 212 12.09 -13.51 -15.09
CA ASN A 212 12.25 -13.83 -16.51
C ASN A 212 10.91 -14.08 -17.23
N GLY A 213 9.80 -14.09 -16.47
CA GLY A 213 8.42 -14.23 -16.93
C GLY A 213 7.48 -14.52 -15.77
N ILE A 214 6.17 -14.40 -15.99
CA ILE A 214 5.12 -14.83 -15.07
C ILE A 214 4.56 -16.16 -15.54
N CYS A 215 4.51 -17.16 -14.65
CA CYS A 215 3.82 -18.41 -14.91
C CYS A 215 2.37 -18.39 -14.41
N LEU A 216 1.45 -18.93 -15.18
CA LEU A 216 0.01 -18.96 -14.88
C LEU A 216 -0.58 -20.38 -14.89
N GLU A 217 -1.56 -20.60 -14.02
CA GLU A 217 -2.56 -21.68 -14.15
C GLU A 217 -3.91 -21.06 -14.52
N LYS A 218 -4.62 -21.61 -15.53
CA LYS A 218 -6.03 -21.29 -15.77
C LYS A 218 -6.89 -22.18 -14.89
N ILE A 219 -7.66 -21.57 -13.99
CA ILE A 219 -8.50 -22.26 -13.01
C ILE A 219 -9.99 -22.19 -13.33
N GLY A 220 -10.45 -21.19 -14.11
CA GLY A 220 -11.85 -21.03 -14.50
C GLY A 220 -12.02 -20.67 -15.98
N ASN A 221 -13.14 -21.07 -16.57
CA ASN A 221 -13.54 -20.65 -17.94
C ASN A 221 -14.43 -19.40 -17.94
N GLY A 222 -15.10 -19.09 -16.83
CA GLY A 222 -15.98 -17.92 -16.72
C GLY A 222 -15.21 -16.60 -16.80
N THR A 223 -15.88 -15.57 -17.29
CA THR A 223 -15.35 -14.21 -17.50
C THR A 223 -15.90 -13.27 -16.42
N TYR A 224 -15.02 -12.57 -15.70
CA TYR A 224 -15.40 -11.75 -14.55
C TYR A 224 -14.72 -10.37 -14.59
N LEU A 225 -15.37 -9.38 -13.98
CA LEU A 225 -14.96 -7.98 -13.96
C LEU A 225 -14.35 -7.55 -12.61
N ASN A 226 -14.66 -8.30 -11.55
CA ASN A 226 -14.14 -8.06 -10.20
C ASN A 226 -13.96 -9.41 -9.48
N MET A 227 -12.98 -9.47 -8.57
CA MET A 227 -12.74 -10.55 -7.63
C MET A 227 -12.37 -9.93 -6.28
N VAL A 228 -13.12 -10.28 -5.23
CA VAL A 228 -12.87 -9.82 -3.85
C VAL A 228 -12.70 -11.03 -2.94
N ALA A 229 -11.59 -11.09 -2.20
CA ALA A 229 -11.38 -12.11 -1.18
C ALA A 229 -12.49 -12.06 -0.12
N HIS A 230 -12.95 -13.23 0.35
CA HIS A 230 -14.06 -13.28 1.30
C HIS A 230 -13.60 -12.82 2.70
N PRO A 231 -14.30 -11.89 3.41
CA PRO A 231 -13.79 -11.26 4.64
C PRO A 231 -13.59 -12.16 5.88
N ASP A 232 -13.85 -13.47 5.79
CA ASP A 232 -13.58 -14.44 6.87
C ASP A 232 -12.15 -15.02 6.82
N GLY A 233 -11.32 -14.60 5.86
CA GLY A 233 -9.95 -15.11 5.68
C GLY A 233 -9.86 -16.52 5.06
N SER A 234 -10.98 -17.12 4.64
CA SER A 234 -10.99 -18.45 4.00
C SER A 234 -10.52 -18.40 2.54
N SER A 235 -10.38 -19.55 1.90
CA SER A 235 -10.13 -19.65 0.45
C SER A 235 -11.37 -19.36 -0.42
N LYS A 236 -12.40 -18.71 0.12
CA LYS A 236 -13.53 -18.21 -0.66
C LYS A 236 -13.19 -16.85 -1.30
N ALA A 237 -13.78 -16.57 -2.46
CA ALA A 237 -13.78 -15.24 -3.06
C ALA A 237 -15.12 -14.97 -3.77
N PHE A 238 -15.52 -13.72 -3.81
CA PHE A 238 -16.65 -13.24 -4.60
C PHE A 238 -16.17 -12.83 -5.99
N PHE A 239 -16.83 -13.32 -7.03
CA PHE A 239 -16.62 -12.91 -8.41
C PHE A 239 -17.87 -12.18 -8.92
N SER A 240 -17.71 -11.10 -9.67
CA SER A 240 -18.85 -10.40 -10.28
C SER A 240 -18.68 -10.15 -11.77
N ARG A 241 -19.81 -9.93 -12.44
CA ARG A 241 -19.91 -9.56 -13.86
C ARG A 241 -20.75 -8.31 -14.04
N GLN A 242 -20.54 -7.67 -15.19
CA GLN A 242 -21.25 -6.48 -15.63
C GLN A 242 -22.79 -6.67 -15.72
N ASP A 243 -23.27 -7.91 -15.94
CA ASP A 243 -24.70 -8.27 -15.97
C ASP A 243 -25.40 -8.28 -14.59
N GLY A 244 -24.79 -7.66 -13.57
CA GLY A 244 -25.43 -7.42 -12.27
C GLY A 244 -25.33 -8.56 -11.26
N LYS A 245 -24.56 -9.59 -11.58
CA LYS A 245 -24.51 -10.83 -10.81
C LYS A 245 -23.18 -10.97 -10.06
N ILE A 246 -23.27 -11.51 -8.86
CA ILE A 246 -22.16 -11.82 -7.96
C ILE A 246 -22.29 -13.29 -7.57
N TRP A 247 -21.20 -14.06 -7.63
CA TRP A 247 -21.15 -15.45 -7.19
C TRP A 247 -20.11 -15.61 -6.08
N LEU A 248 -20.43 -16.48 -5.11
CA LEU A 248 -19.48 -16.94 -4.11
C LEU A 248 -18.80 -18.21 -4.61
N ALA A 249 -17.47 -18.21 -4.69
CA ALA A 249 -16.68 -19.33 -5.17
C ALA A 249 -15.65 -19.78 -4.13
N THR A 250 -15.25 -21.05 -4.19
CA THR A 250 -14.07 -21.55 -3.47
C THR A 250 -12.88 -21.66 -4.42
N VAL A 251 -11.81 -20.93 -4.09
CA VAL A 251 -10.53 -20.98 -4.79
C VAL A 251 -9.80 -22.28 -4.41
N PRO A 252 -9.42 -23.14 -5.38
CA PRO A 252 -8.71 -24.39 -5.10
C PRO A 252 -7.28 -24.11 -4.65
N GLU A 253 -6.66 -25.03 -3.89
CA GLU A 253 -5.23 -24.88 -3.58
C GLU A 253 -4.34 -25.11 -4.79
N GLN A 254 -3.21 -24.41 -4.84
CA GLN A 254 -2.20 -24.55 -5.90
C GLN A 254 -1.66 -25.99 -5.97
N GLY A 255 -1.45 -26.49 -7.20
CA GLY A 255 -0.88 -27.82 -7.43
C GLY A 255 -1.80 -29.01 -7.19
N ARG A 256 -3.07 -28.82 -6.76
CA ARG A 256 -4.04 -29.93 -6.66
C ARG A 256 -4.57 -30.40 -8.02
N GLY A 257 -4.56 -29.54 -9.04
CA GLY A 257 -5.20 -29.79 -10.33
C GLY A 257 -6.71 -29.50 -10.37
N ASP A 258 -7.30 -29.05 -9.26
CA ASP A 258 -8.70 -28.63 -9.17
C ASP A 258 -8.94 -27.27 -9.85
N GLY A 259 -10.11 -27.11 -10.46
CA GLY A 259 -10.60 -25.83 -10.98
C GLY A 259 -11.29 -24.95 -9.93
N LEU A 260 -11.63 -23.72 -10.32
CA LEU A 260 -12.42 -22.78 -9.52
C LEU A 260 -13.82 -23.36 -9.23
N GLN A 261 -14.17 -23.50 -7.96
CA GLN A 261 -15.45 -24.07 -7.55
C GLN A 261 -16.50 -22.94 -7.47
N LEU A 262 -17.16 -22.70 -8.60
CA LEU A 262 -18.17 -21.66 -8.81
C LEU A 262 -19.32 -22.25 -9.65
N ASP A 263 -20.55 -22.19 -9.14
CA ASP A 263 -21.75 -22.57 -9.89
C ASP A 263 -22.46 -21.32 -10.41
N GLU A 264 -22.35 -21.05 -11.72
CA GLU A 264 -22.96 -19.85 -12.29
C GLU A 264 -24.50 -19.84 -12.21
N THR A 265 -25.15 -20.99 -11.96
CA THR A 265 -26.61 -21.07 -11.79
C THR A 265 -27.10 -20.62 -10.41
N ILE A 266 -26.19 -20.45 -9.44
CA ILE A 266 -26.51 -20.05 -8.06
C ILE A 266 -25.73 -18.77 -7.71
N PRO A 267 -26.21 -17.59 -8.14
CA PRO A 267 -25.61 -16.31 -7.73
C PRO A 267 -25.82 -16.06 -6.23
N PHE A 268 -24.81 -15.45 -5.61
CA PHE A 268 -24.89 -14.86 -4.27
C PHE A 268 -25.80 -13.62 -4.27
N LEU A 269 -25.73 -12.82 -5.33
CA LEU A 269 -26.62 -11.69 -5.60
C LEU A 269 -26.93 -11.61 -7.10
N ASP A 270 -28.17 -11.35 -7.45
CA ASP A 270 -28.61 -11.13 -8.83
C ASP A 270 -29.41 -9.84 -8.94
N LEU A 271 -28.78 -8.78 -9.43
CA LEU A 271 -29.43 -7.47 -9.66
C LEU A 271 -30.02 -7.36 -11.08
N SER A 272 -29.88 -8.38 -11.93
CA SER A 272 -30.45 -8.34 -13.29
C SER A 272 -31.99 -8.39 -13.29
N THR A 273 -32.59 -8.98 -12.25
CA THR A 273 -34.05 -9.09 -12.12
C THR A 273 -34.74 -7.78 -11.76
N GLU A 274 -34.03 -6.82 -11.18
CA GLU A 274 -34.55 -5.50 -10.84
C GLU A 274 -34.76 -4.60 -12.07
N GLY A 275 -34.13 -4.94 -13.21
CA GLY A 275 -34.23 -4.15 -14.45
C GLY A 275 -33.60 -2.76 -14.40
N HIS A 276 -32.78 -2.46 -13.38
CA HIS A 276 -32.17 -1.14 -13.19
C HIS A 276 -30.85 -0.94 -13.94
N LEU A 277 -30.15 -2.01 -14.35
CA LEU A 277 -28.80 -1.92 -14.90
C LEU A 277 -28.82 -1.57 -16.39
N GLY A 278 -28.02 -0.57 -16.79
CA GLY A 278 -27.80 -0.30 -18.21
C GLY A 278 -27.02 -1.45 -18.84
N SER A 279 -27.57 -2.12 -19.85
CA SER A 279 -27.09 -3.40 -20.40
C SER A 279 -25.61 -3.42 -20.80
N ASP A 280 -25.07 -2.25 -21.15
CA ASP A 280 -23.76 -2.08 -21.77
C ASP A 280 -22.73 -1.44 -20.80
N LEU A 281 -23.17 -1.03 -19.59
CA LEU A 281 -22.36 -0.37 -18.54
C LEU A 281 -22.43 -1.15 -17.22
N GLY A 282 -23.63 -1.40 -16.71
CA GLY A 282 -23.89 -2.45 -15.71
C GLY A 282 -23.18 -2.29 -14.35
N LEU A 283 -22.82 -3.42 -13.74
CA LEU A 283 -22.11 -3.46 -12.44
C LEU A 283 -20.62 -3.20 -12.65
N GLU A 284 -20.06 -2.25 -11.88
CA GLU A 284 -18.64 -1.84 -11.99
C GLU A 284 -17.76 -2.47 -10.92
N ALA A 285 -18.23 -2.53 -9.66
CA ALA A 285 -17.46 -3.08 -8.54
C ALA A 285 -18.33 -3.53 -7.36
N VAL A 286 -17.71 -4.33 -6.49
CA VAL A 286 -18.26 -4.79 -5.21
C VAL A 286 -17.22 -4.51 -4.12
N ALA A 287 -17.65 -4.07 -2.94
CA ALA A 287 -16.80 -3.93 -1.76
C ALA A 287 -17.53 -4.45 -0.52
N PHE A 288 -16.89 -5.35 0.23
CA PHE A 288 -17.42 -5.89 1.49
C PHE A 288 -16.96 -5.04 2.67
N HIS A 289 -17.84 -4.81 3.65
CA HIS A 289 -17.51 -4.00 4.83
C HIS A 289 -16.35 -4.64 5.62
N PRO A 290 -15.42 -3.86 6.22
CA PRO A 290 -14.34 -4.40 7.04
C PRO A 290 -14.82 -5.29 8.21
N ASP A 291 -16.04 -5.06 8.71
CA ASP A 291 -16.72 -5.82 9.77
C ASP A 291 -17.84 -6.74 9.22
N PHE A 292 -17.79 -7.10 7.92
CA PHE A 292 -18.80 -7.93 7.23
C PHE A 292 -19.16 -9.21 7.99
N ILE A 293 -18.20 -9.87 8.64
CA ILE A 293 -18.43 -11.10 9.39
C ILE A 293 -19.46 -10.93 10.53
N ASN A 294 -19.56 -9.73 11.10
CA ASN A 294 -20.45 -9.38 12.21
C ASN A 294 -21.72 -8.64 11.75
N ASN A 295 -21.66 -7.86 10.65
CA ASN A 295 -22.76 -6.99 10.22
C ASN A 295 -23.41 -7.35 8.87
N GLY A 296 -22.79 -8.22 8.06
CA GLY A 296 -23.33 -8.68 6.77
C GLY A 296 -23.41 -7.63 5.67
N ARG A 297 -22.86 -6.42 5.88
CA ARG A 297 -22.98 -5.28 4.96
C ARG A 297 -21.98 -5.38 3.82
N PHE A 298 -22.46 -5.19 2.60
CA PHE A 298 -21.61 -5.04 1.43
C PHE A 298 -22.22 -4.03 0.46
N PHE A 299 -21.40 -3.52 -0.44
CA PHE A 299 -21.74 -2.40 -1.30
C PHE A 299 -21.48 -2.79 -2.74
N VAL A 300 -22.39 -2.38 -3.63
CA VAL A 300 -22.25 -2.57 -5.08
C VAL A 300 -22.26 -1.20 -5.74
N SER A 301 -21.29 -0.98 -6.62
CA SER A 301 -21.20 0.19 -7.50
C SER A 301 -21.61 -0.22 -8.91
N TYR A 302 -22.53 0.52 -9.50
CA TYR A 302 -23.11 0.19 -10.81
C TYR A 302 -23.66 1.41 -11.53
N ILE A 303 -23.83 1.28 -12.84
CA ILE A 303 -24.34 2.31 -13.73
C ILE A 303 -25.70 1.90 -14.28
N CYS A 304 -26.68 2.76 -14.03
CA CYS A 304 -28.08 2.55 -14.40
C CYS A 304 -28.54 3.59 -15.43
N ASP A 305 -29.66 3.32 -16.09
CA ASP A 305 -30.31 4.23 -17.05
C ASP A 305 -31.58 4.86 -16.45
N GLY A 306 -31.53 6.17 -16.22
CA GLY A 306 -32.64 6.96 -15.66
C GLY A 306 -33.88 7.05 -16.55
N THR A 307 -33.79 6.61 -17.82
CA THR A 307 -34.99 6.45 -18.68
C THR A 307 -35.67 5.09 -18.52
N GLN A 308 -34.99 4.10 -17.93
CA GLN A 308 -35.52 2.75 -17.72
C GLN A 308 -36.08 2.54 -16.31
N SER A 309 -35.55 3.24 -15.30
CA SER A 309 -36.01 3.12 -13.91
C SER A 309 -36.03 4.45 -13.17
N SER A 310 -37.15 4.77 -12.50
CA SER A 310 -37.25 5.94 -11.61
C SER A 310 -36.37 5.83 -10.37
N ASN A 311 -35.91 4.63 -10.02
CA ASN A 311 -34.96 4.41 -8.92
C ASN A 311 -33.52 4.75 -9.34
N CYS A 312 -33.28 4.88 -10.66
CA CYS A 312 -32.05 5.40 -11.24
C CYS A 312 -32.10 6.93 -11.34
N ALA A 313 -32.03 7.59 -10.18
CA ALA A 313 -32.03 9.04 -10.07
C ALA A 313 -30.95 9.53 -9.12
N GLY A 314 -30.42 10.72 -9.41
CA GLY A 314 -29.33 11.38 -8.69
C GLY A 314 -29.11 12.79 -9.23
N ARG A 315 -28.29 13.57 -8.53
CA ARG A 315 -27.92 14.93 -8.96
C ARG A 315 -27.06 14.84 -10.23
N CYS A 316 -27.32 15.70 -11.21
CA CYS A 316 -26.48 15.78 -12.41
C CYS A 316 -25.12 16.43 -12.08
N SER A 317 -24.01 15.79 -12.45
CA SER A 317 -22.66 16.31 -12.21
C SER A 317 -22.31 17.52 -13.11
N CYS A 318 -22.94 17.63 -14.28
CA CYS A 318 -22.96 18.87 -15.04
C CYS A 318 -24.01 19.82 -14.46
N ASP A 319 -23.59 20.75 -13.61
CA ASP A 319 -24.46 21.81 -13.08
C ASP A 319 -23.77 23.19 -12.99
N ARG A 320 -24.56 24.19 -12.59
CA ARG A 320 -24.13 25.60 -12.55
C ARG A 320 -23.08 25.91 -11.48
N GLU A 321 -22.93 25.09 -10.44
CA GLU A 321 -21.89 25.27 -9.42
C GLU A 321 -20.50 24.91 -9.96
N VAL A 322 -20.45 23.98 -10.92
CA VAL A 322 -19.24 23.59 -11.68
C VAL A 322 -19.11 24.33 -13.02
N GLY A 323 -20.00 25.27 -13.33
CA GLY A 323 -19.97 26.07 -14.57
C GLY A 323 -20.51 25.36 -15.81
N CYS A 324 -21.15 24.20 -15.64
CA CYS A 324 -21.69 23.37 -16.72
C CYS A 324 -23.20 23.62 -16.91
N ASP A 325 -23.71 23.40 -18.12
CA ASP A 325 -25.14 23.49 -18.42
C ASP A 325 -25.56 22.27 -19.27
N PRO A 326 -26.30 21.30 -18.71
CA PRO A 326 -26.61 20.05 -19.41
C PRO A 326 -27.51 20.27 -20.63
N SER A 327 -28.23 21.41 -20.70
CA SER A 327 -29.01 21.77 -21.89
C SER A 327 -28.13 22.18 -23.10
N LYS A 328 -26.83 22.39 -22.90
CA LYS A 328 -25.90 22.86 -23.93
C LYS A 328 -24.87 21.81 -24.41
N LEU A 329 -24.80 20.63 -23.79
CA LEU A 329 -23.77 19.65 -24.12
C LEU A 329 -24.03 18.86 -25.42
N GLY A 330 -25.26 18.94 -25.96
CA GLY A 330 -25.71 18.07 -27.06
C GLY A 330 -26.10 16.68 -26.56
N SER A 331 -26.26 15.73 -27.48
CA SER A 331 -26.36 14.31 -27.18
C SER A 331 -25.09 13.58 -27.59
N ASP A 332 -24.67 12.61 -26.78
CA ASP A 332 -23.55 11.70 -27.05
C ASP A 332 -24.14 10.36 -27.49
N ASN A 333 -24.02 10.01 -28.78
CA ASN A 333 -24.65 8.81 -29.36
C ASN A 333 -26.16 8.69 -29.02
N ASP A 334 -26.90 9.79 -29.16
CA ASP A 334 -28.31 9.97 -28.78
C ASP A 334 -28.64 9.77 -27.28
N VAL A 335 -27.64 9.63 -26.42
CA VAL A 335 -27.76 9.72 -24.96
C VAL A 335 -27.77 11.20 -24.55
N VAL A 336 -28.77 11.61 -23.78
CA VAL A 336 -28.83 12.95 -23.18
C VAL A 336 -27.99 13.00 -21.89
N PRO A 337 -27.36 14.14 -21.56
CA PRO A 337 -26.55 14.28 -20.35
C PRO A 337 -27.29 13.88 -19.08
N CYS A 338 -26.60 13.20 -18.17
CA CYS A 338 -27.14 12.70 -16.91
C CYS A 338 -28.30 11.69 -17.04
N ARG A 339 -28.48 11.07 -18.22
CA ARG A 339 -29.31 9.87 -18.39
C ARG A 339 -28.72 8.68 -17.62
N TYR A 340 -27.42 8.44 -17.75
CA TYR A 340 -26.73 7.43 -16.95
C TYR A 340 -26.37 7.98 -15.57
N GLN A 341 -26.46 7.13 -14.55
CA GLN A 341 -26.16 7.50 -13.16
C GLN A 341 -25.21 6.46 -12.56
N LEU A 342 -24.10 6.92 -11.99
CA LEU A 342 -23.25 6.11 -11.12
C LEU A 342 -23.92 6.04 -9.74
N LEU A 343 -24.32 4.84 -9.34
CA LEU A 343 -24.93 4.55 -8.04
C LEU A 343 -24.01 3.68 -7.20
N ILE A 344 -24.01 3.93 -5.88
CA ILE A 344 -23.46 3.00 -4.90
C ILE A 344 -24.54 2.71 -3.87
N SER A 345 -24.84 1.43 -3.70
CA SER A 345 -25.92 0.95 -2.84
C SER A 345 -25.43 -0.10 -1.86
N GLU A 346 -25.93 -0.01 -0.64
CA GLU A 346 -25.70 -0.96 0.45
C GLU A 346 -26.71 -2.12 0.36
N TYR A 347 -26.20 -3.34 0.55
CA TYR A 347 -26.94 -4.59 0.56
C TYR A 347 -26.54 -5.43 1.79
N SER A 348 -27.40 -6.39 2.16
CA SER A 348 -27.17 -7.27 3.30
C SER A 348 -27.15 -8.74 2.89
N ALA A 349 -26.12 -9.47 3.32
CA ALA A 349 -26.01 -10.91 3.18
C ALA A 349 -26.96 -11.65 4.13
N LYS A 350 -27.55 -12.76 3.70
CA LYS A 350 -28.48 -13.55 4.54
C LYS A 350 -27.74 -14.65 5.29
N GLY A 351 -27.03 -14.23 6.34
CA GLY A 351 -26.34 -15.10 7.29
C GLY A 351 -27.24 -15.70 8.37
N SER A 352 -26.63 -16.48 9.27
CA SER A 352 -27.27 -16.88 10.53
C SER A 352 -27.17 -15.73 11.55
N SER A 353 -28.00 -15.72 12.60
CA SER A 353 -27.88 -14.75 13.70
C SER A 353 -26.60 -14.90 14.56
N SER A 354 -25.70 -15.81 14.15
CA SER A 354 -24.41 -16.09 14.79
C SER A 354 -23.20 -15.89 13.86
N SER A 355 -23.38 -15.79 12.54
CA SER A 355 -22.32 -15.39 11.60
C SER A 355 -22.87 -15.06 10.21
N PHE A 356 -22.31 -14.02 9.59
CA PHE A 356 -22.49 -13.75 8.15
C PHE A 356 -21.46 -14.46 7.25
N SER A 357 -20.39 -15.03 7.80
CA SER A 357 -19.36 -15.75 7.00
C SER A 357 -19.86 -17.04 6.33
N GLU A 358 -21.04 -17.53 6.74
CA GLU A 358 -21.71 -18.71 6.19
C GLU A 358 -22.77 -18.34 5.13
N ALA A 359 -23.01 -17.05 4.87
CA ALA A 359 -24.02 -16.61 3.92
C ALA A 359 -23.64 -17.00 2.49
N THR A 360 -24.47 -17.84 1.85
CA THR A 360 -24.32 -18.23 0.44
C THR A 360 -25.13 -17.36 -0.51
N TYR A 361 -25.94 -16.43 0.00
CA TYR A 361 -26.79 -15.52 -0.77
C TYR A 361 -27.11 -14.23 0.00
N ALA A 362 -27.61 -13.22 -0.72
CA ALA A 362 -28.02 -11.91 -0.24
C ALA A 362 -29.42 -11.53 -0.75
N ASP A 363 -29.96 -10.39 -0.32
CA ASP A 363 -31.19 -9.81 -0.87
C ASP A 363 -30.88 -8.84 -2.03
N PRO A 364 -31.56 -8.92 -3.19
CA PRO A 364 -31.49 -7.87 -4.22
C PRO A 364 -32.16 -6.55 -3.82
N SER A 365 -32.90 -6.52 -2.70
CA SER A 365 -33.44 -5.28 -2.13
C SER A 365 -32.32 -4.36 -1.63
N GLU A 366 -32.26 -3.15 -2.17
CA GLU A 366 -31.37 -2.08 -1.69
C GLU A 366 -31.71 -1.70 -0.24
N VAL A 367 -30.71 -1.75 0.65
CA VAL A 367 -30.85 -1.34 2.06
C VAL A 367 -30.73 0.17 2.21
N ARG A 368 -29.82 0.79 1.46
CA ARG A 368 -29.52 2.24 1.48
C ARG A 368 -28.82 2.65 0.20
N ARG A 369 -29.36 3.64 -0.52
CA ARG A 369 -28.59 4.43 -1.49
C ARG A 369 -27.50 5.19 -0.73
N VAL A 370 -26.24 4.81 -0.92
CA VAL A 370 -25.11 5.53 -0.32
C VAL A 370 -24.79 6.76 -1.15
N PHE A 371 -24.65 6.61 -2.47
CA PHE A 371 -24.22 7.68 -3.38
C PHE A 371 -25.01 7.61 -4.70
N SER A 372 -25.28 8.77 -5.31
CA SER A 372 -25.87 8.85 -6.66
C SER A 372 -25.40 10.09 -7.42
N MET A 373 -24.81 9.89 -8.60
CA MET A 373 -24.31 10.96 -9.46
C MET A 373 -24.66 10.70 -10.94
N GLY A 374 -25.39 11.63 -11.54
CA GLY A 374 -25.69 11.64 -12.98
C GLY A 374 -24.46 12.02 -13.79
N LEU A 375 -24.15 11.21 -14.80
CA LEU A 375 -22.91 11.26 -15.59
C LEU A 375 -23.11 12.12 -16.85
N PRO A 376 -22.19 13.03 -17.19
CA PRO A 376 -22.46 14.07 -18.20
C PRO A 376 -22.44 13.55 -19.65
N TYR A 377 -21.75 12.43 -19.89
CA TYR A 377 -21.53 11.77 -21.19
C TYR A 377 -21.47 10.23 -21.01
N VAL A 378 -21.28 9.47 -22.09
CA VAL A 378 -21.22 8.00 -22.09
C VAL A 378 -19.84 7.39 -21.70
N PRO A 379 -18.67 8.01 -21.95
CA PRO A 379 -17.37 7.43 -21.56
C PRO A 379 -16.81 7.93 -20.22
N ASN A 380 -15.72 7.29 -19.77
CA ASN A 380 -14.90 7.59 -18.58
C ASN A 380 -15.70 7.84 -17.29
N HIS A 381 -16.35 6.79 -16.78
CA HIS A 381 -17.10 6.85 -15.51
C HIS A 381 -16.30 6.36 -14.30
N ALA A 382 -15.27 5.52 -14.52
CA ALA A 382 -14.62 4.70 -13.49
C ALA A 382 -15.62 3.85 -12.68
N GLY A 383 -15.89 4.20 -11.42
CA GLY A 383 -16.91 3.53 -10.61
C GLY A 383 -16.41 2.37 -9.74
N GLN A 384 -15.10 2.11 -9.62
CA GLN A 384 -14.64 1.16 -8.59
C GLN A 384 -14.92 1.73 -7.19
N ILE A 385 -15.32 0.84 -6.28
CA ILE A 385 -15.33 1.07 -4.85
C ILE A 385 -14.40 0.08 -4.15
N LEU A 386 -13.75 0.53 -3.08
CA LEU A 386 -12.93 -0.30 -2.20
C LEU A 386 -12.79 0.34 -0.81
N PHE A 387 -12.62 -0.47 0.23
CA PHE A 387 -12.34 0.05 1.57
C PHE A 387 -10.86 0.32 1.77
N GLY A 388 -10.53 1.39 2.48
CA GLY A 388 -9.16 1.62 2.95
C GLY A 388 -8.80 0.64 4.05
N PRO A 389 -7.80 -0.24 3.89
CA PRO A 389 -7.45 -1.23 4.91
C PRO A 389 -6.87 -0.63 6.19
N SER A 390 -6.45 0.65 6.17
CA SER A 390 -5.97 1.40 7.34
C SER A 390 -7.08 2.11 8.12
N ASP A 391 -8.06 2.71 7.43
CA ASP A 391 -9.04 3.63 8.03
C ASP A 391 -10.50 3.14 7.94
N GLY A 392 -10.77 2.11 7.13
CA GLY A 392 -12.08 1.49 6.90
C GLY A 392 -13.12 2.40 6.26
N TYR A 393 -12.73 3.55 5.73
CA TYR A 393 -13.61 4.40 4.94
C TYR A 393 -13.76 3.86 3.51
N LEU A 394 -14.88 4.17 2.88
CA LEU A 394 -15.16 3.74 1.51
C LEU A 394 -14.53 4.73 0.52
N TYR A 395 -13.62 4.25 -0.31
CA TYR A 395 -13.02 4.99 -1.40
C TYR A 395 -13.83 4.76 -2.68
N ILE A 396 -14.05 5.82 -3.44
CA ILE A 396 -14.81 5.80 -4.70
C ILE A 396 -13.95 6.42 -5.80
N LEU A 397 -13.80 5.71 -6.92
CA LEU A 397 -13.09 6.17 -8.11
C LEU A 397 -14.10 6.79 -9.08
N THR A 398 -13.85 8.02 -9.54
CA THR A 398 -14.71 8.70 -10.51
C THR A 398 -13.91 9.21 -11.70
N GLY A 399 -14.35 8.84 -12.92
CA GLY A 399 -13.80 9.40 -14.15
C GLY A 399 -14.30 10.81 -14.42
N ASN A 400 -13.70 11.49 -15.40
CA ASN A 400 -14.00 12.88 -15.78
C ASN A 400 -15.21 13.03 -16.71
N GLY A 401 -15.83 11.92 -17.16
CA GLY A 401 -16.87 11.92 -18.20
C GLY A 401 -16.35 11.97 -19.63
N GLY A 402 -15.03 11.88 -19.86
CA GLY A 402 -14.45 11.44 -21.14
C GLY A 402 -14.59 12.39 -22.33
N ILE A 403 -15.03 13.63 -22.10
CA ILE A 403 -14.92 14.69 -23.10
C ILE A 403 -13.46 15.13 -23.25
N ARG A 404 -12.95 15.09 -24.48
CA ARG A 404 -11.56 15.40 -24.82
C ARG A 404 -11.16 16.80 -24.33
N GLY A 405 -10.06 16.86 -23.56
CA GLY A 405 -9.50 18.08 -22.99
C GLY A 405 -10.16 18.55 -21.67
N ASP A 406 -11.26 17.94 -21.23
CA ASP A 406 -12.04 18.37 -20.06
C ASP A 406 -12.36 19.89 -20.07
N PRO A 407 -13.21 20.36 -21.01
CA PRO A 407 -13.46 21.79 -21.21
C PRO A 407 -14.25 22.47 -20.07
N PHE A 408 -14.75 21.70 -19.09
CA PHE A 408 -15.33 22.21 -17.84
C PHE A 408 -14.33 22.14 -16.67
N ASN A 409 -13.11 21.67 -16.94
CA ASN A 409 -12.03 21.42 -15.99
C ASN A 409 -12.51 20.60 -14.78
N PHE A 410 -13.45 19.67 -14.99
CA PHE A 410 -14.07 18.87 -13.93
C PHE A 410 -13.04 18.22 -13.02
N SER A 411 -11.96 17.72 -13.60
CA SER A 411 -10.90 16.94 -12.95
C SER A 411 -10.13 17.77 -11.92
N LEU A 412 -9.74 19.01 -12.22
CA LEU A 412 -9.14 19.93 -11.24
C LEU A 412 -10.18 20.74 -10.43
N ASN A 413 -11.42 20.83 -10.90
CA ASN A 413 -12.47 21.60 -10.23
C ASN A 413 -12.92 20.89 -8.93
N GLU A 414 -12.52 21.45 -7.79
CA GLU A 414 -12.83 20.98 -6.45
C GLU A 414 -14.31 21.13 -6.04
N LYS A 415 -15.16 21.70 -6.91
CA LYS A 415 -16.64 21.68 -6.77
C LYS A 415 -17.29 20.49 -7.47
N SER A 416 -16.55 19.82 -8.36
CA SER A 416 -16.98 18.63 -9.08
C SER A 416 -16.52 17.36 -8.36
N LEU A 417 -17.34 16.30 -8.44
CA LEU A 417 -16.97 14.96 -8.00
C LEU A 417 -16.41 14.06 -9.13
N LEU A 418 -16.33 14.57 -10.36
CA LEU A 418 -15.75 13.87 -11.51
C LEU A 418 -14.21 14.02 -11.57
N GLY A 419 -13.50 13.00 -12.05
CA GLY A 419 -12.03 12.99 -12.14
C GLY A 419 -11.34 13.01 -10.77
N LYS A 420 -11.86 12.22 -9.82
CA LYS A 420 -11.47 12.22 -8.40
C LYS A 420 -11.23 10.81 -7.85
N ILE A 421 -10.51 10.76 -6.74
CA ILE A 421 -10.75 9.75 -5.70
C ILE A 421 -11.54 10.43 -4.58
N LEU A 422 -12.67 9.85 -4.21
CA LEU A 422 -13.47 10.28 -3.06
C LEU A 422 -13.24 9.33 -1.88
N ARG A 423 -13.50 9.81 -0.66
CA ARG A 423 -13.38 9.02 0.59
C ARG A 423 -14.50 9.43 1.53
N ILE A 424 -15.40 8.50 1.86
CA ILE A 424 -16.61 8.76 2.64
C ILE A 424 -16.77 7.78 3.82
N ASP A 425 -17.48 8.23 4.84
CA ASP A 425 -17.84 7.42 6.02
C ASP A 425 -19.24 6.83 5.82
N ILE A 426 -19.33 5.51 5.80
CA ILE A 426 -20.57 4.76 5.62
C ILE A 426 -21.12 4.16 6.92
N ASP A 427 -20.44 4.36 8.05
CA ASP A 427 -20.85 3.90 9.39
C ASP A 427 -21.56 5.01 10.17
N GLU A 428 -21.03 6.24 10.14
CA GLU A 428 -21.76 7.41 10.61
C GLU A 428 -22.84 7.81 9.57
N LEU A 429 -24.10 7.95 10.03
CA LEU A 429 -25.18 8.56 9.24
C LEU A 429 -25.17 10.08 9.48
N PRO A 430 -25.24 10.91 8.41
CA PRO A 430 -25.27 12.36 8.57
C PRO A 430 -26.60 12.81 9.19
N GLU A 431 -26.58 13.89 9.99
CA GLU A 431 -27.83 14.49 10.43
C GLU A 431 -28.62 15.05 9.23
N MET A 432 -29.96 15.05 9.27
CA MET A 432 -30.78 15.58 8.16
C MET A 432 -30.42 17.03 7.78
N ASN A 433 -30.00 17.83 8.76
CA ASN A 433 -29.54 19.21 8.52
C ASN A 433 -28.16 19.23 7.83
N GLU A 434 -27.29 18.27 8.12
CA GLU A 434 -25.92 18.20 7.60
C GLU A 434 -25.90 17.85 6.10
N VAL A 435 -26.76 16.93 5.65
CA VAL A 435 -26.91 16.58 4.22
C VAL A 435 -27.19 17.82 3.37
N GLY A 436 -28.14 18.66 3.82
CA GLY A 436 -28.47 19.93 3.17
C GLY A 436 -27.36 20.96 3.29
N ASN A 437 -26.81 21.17 4.50
CA ASN A 437 -25.78 22.19 4.76
C ASN A 437 -24.45 21.92 4.04
N LYS A 438 -24.08 20.65 3.82
CA LYS A 438 -22.87 20.24 3.09
C LYS A 438 -23.10 19.93 1.61
N SER A 439 -24.35 19.96 1.13
CA SER A 439 -24.71 19.65 -0.27
C SER A 439 -24.20 18.26 -0.72
N LEU A 440 -24.41 17.25 0.13
CA LEU A 440 -23.92 15.88 -0.08
C LEU A 440 -24.67 15.17 -1.22
N TRP A 441 -24.01 14.19 -1.84
CA TRP A 441 -24.50 13.43 -3.01
C TRP A 441 -25.12 12.08 -2.62
N GLY A 442 -25.51 11.92 -1.35
CA GLY A 442 -26.19 10.75 -0.83
C GLY A 442 -26.13 10.65 0.70
N ASN A 443 -26.31 9.44 1.22
CA ASN A 443 -26.41 9.15 2.65
C ASN A 443 -25.08 8.61 3.19
N TYR A 444 -24.16 9.51 3.56
CA TYR A 444 -22.87 9.21 4.18
C TYR A 444 -22.39 10.39 5.03
N ALA A 445 -21.51 10.13 5.99
CA ALA A 445 -20.78 11.17 6.70
C ALA A 445 -19.43 11.46 6.01
N ILE A 446 -18.78 12.56 6.42
CA ILE A 446 -17.47 12.95 5.91
C ILE A 446 -16.39 12.65 6.96
N PRO A 447 -15.34 11.88 6.62
CA PRO A 447 -14.16 11.73 7.46
C PRO A 447 -13.55 13.09 7.81
N LYS A 448 -13.46 13.38 9.11
CA LYS A 448 -13.06 14.69 9.66
C LYS A 448 -11.64 15.16 9.28
N ASP A 449 -10.85 14.28 8.64
CA ASP A 449 -9.51 14.59 8.14
C ASP A 449 -9.43 14.70 6.60
N ASN A 450 -10.54 14.62 5.86
CA ASN A 450 -10.53 14.85 4.40
C ASN A 450 -10.00 16.26 4.06
N PRO A 451 -9.27 16.44 2.93
CA PRO A 451 -8.67 17.72 2.53
C PRO A 451 -9.58 18.96 2.60
N ASN A 452 -10.86 18.81 2.29
CA ASN A 452 -11.79 19.92 2.05
C ASN A 452 -12.87 20.10 3.14
N THR A 453 -12.75 19.46 4.31
CA THR A 453 -13.79 19.49 5.37
C THR A 453 -14.20 20.89 5.83
N ASP A 454 -13.24 21.81 5.87
CA ASP A 454 -13.41 23.12 6.50
C ASP A 454 -13.85 24.22 5.49
N ASN A 455 -13.93 23.90 4.19
CA ASN A 455 -14.28 24.86 3.14
C ASN A 455 -15.61 24.49 2.47
N SER A 456 -16.70 25.08 2.93
CA SER A 456 -18.06 24.88 2.41
C SER A 456 -18.29 25.28 0.94
N ASN A 457 -17.28 25.82 0.26
CA ASN A 457 -17.34 26.13 -1.17
C ASN A 457 -16.81 25.00 -2.06
N LEU A 458 -16.17 23.98 -1.47
CA LEU A 458 -15.56 22.83 -2.14
C LEU A 458 -16.30 21.54 -1.74
N ARG A 459 -16.04 20.45 -2.46
CA ARG A 459 -16.61 19.13 -2.12
C ARG A 459 -15.80 18.46 -1.00
N PRO A 460 -16.41 18.20 0.18
CA PRO A 460 -15.72 17.58 1.31
C PRO A 460 -15.43 16.08 1.10
N GLU A 461 -16.02 15.45 0.09
CA GLU A 461 -15.77 14.05 -0.29
C GLU A 461 -14.39 13.82 -0.94
N ILE A 462 -13.78 14.86 -1.51
CA ILE A 462 -12.55 14.73 -2.32
C ILE A 462 -11.36 14.30 -1.45
N TRP A 463 -10.78 13.15 -1.79
CA TRP A 463 -9.48 12.70 -1.28
C TRP A 463 -8.33 13.06 -2.21
N ALA A 464 -8.52 12.94 -3.53
CA ALA A 464 -7.56 13.32 -4.56
C ALA A 464 -8.27 13.77 -5.84
N LEU A 465 -7.59 14.54 -6.68
CA LEU A 465 -8.16 15.22 -7.86
C LEU A 465 -7.20 15.28 -9.06
N GLY A 466 -7.72 15.62 -10.23
CA GLY A 466 -6.92 15.76 -11.46
C GLY A 466 -6.59 14.42 -12.13
N LEU A 467 -7.51 13.45 -12.05
CA LEU A 467 -7.44 12.15 -12.72
C LEU A 467 -8.41 12.12 -13.91
N GLU A 468 -8.14 11.28 -14.92
CA GLU A 468 -8.98 11.18 -16.13
C GLU A 468 -10.06 10.10 -16.00
N ASN A 469 -9.66 8.86 -15.82
CA ASN A 469 -10.50 7.67 -15.72
C ASN A 469 -9.78 6.60 -14.88
N PRO A 470 -9.70 6.78 -13.55
CA PRO A 470 -9.04 5.82 -12.67
C PRO A 470 -9.85 4.51 -12.62
N TRP A 471 -9.57 3.57 -13.53
CA TRP A 471 -10.42 2.40 -13.78
C TRP A 471 -10.33 1.35 -12.66
N ARG A 472 -9.09 1.06 -12.24
CA ARG A 472 -8.81 0.06 -11.21
C ARG A 472 -7.60 0.45 -10.36
N CYS A 473 -7.84 0.46 -9.06
CA CYS A 473 -6.87 0.69 -8.00
C CYS A 473 -6.81 -0.48 -7.02
N SER A 474 -5.68 -0.60 -6.33
CA SER A 474 -5.44 -1.55 -5.24
C SER A 474 -4.60 -0.89 -4.15
N PHE A 475 -4.91 -1.17 -2.88
CA PHE A 475 -3.95 -0.95 -1.80
C PHE A 475 -2.89 -2.07 -1.80
N ASP A 476 -1.65 -1.73 -1.45
CA ASP A 476 -0.64 -2.74 -1.15
C ASP A 476 -0.97 -3.43 0.18
N SER A 477 -1.24 -4.75 0.13
CA SER A 477 -1.69 -5.55 1.27
C SER A 477 -0.66 -5.66 2.43
N LEU A 478 0.60 -5.22 2.22
CA LEU A 478 1.61 -5.06 3.29
C LEU A 478 2.05 -3.60 3.52
N ARG A 479 1.49 -2.63 2.78
CA ARG A 479 1.67 -1.19 3.01
C ARG A 479 0.31 -0.51 2.84
N PRO A 480 -0.63 -0.66 3.79
CA PRO A 480 -2.10 -0.41 3.63
C PRO A 480 -2.52 1.06 3.43
N PHE A 481 -1.59 1.90 3.02
CA PHE A 481 -1.70 3.33 2.73
C PHE A 481 -1.16 3.69 1.33
N HIS A 482 -0.47 2.76 0.65
CA HIS A 482 -0.08 2.91 -0.74
C HIS A 482 -1.23 2.45 -1.65
N LEU A 483 -2.08 3.39 -2.05
CA LEU A 483 -3.13 3.18 -3.05
C LEU A 483 -2.54 3.39 -4.45
N TYR A 484 -2.31 2.31 -5.17
CA TYR A 484 -1.90 2.34 -6.57
C TYR A 484 -3.15 2.41 -7.46
N CYS A 485 -3.14 3.25 -8.48
CA CYS A 485 -4.27 3.42 -9.42
C CYS A 485 -3.79 3.39 -10.86
N ALA A 486 -4.41 2.57 -11.71
CA ALA A 486 -4.29 2.74 -13.15
C ALA A 486 -5.23 3.86 -13.61
N ASP A 487 -4.68 4.86 -14.29
CA ASP A 487 -5.42 5.94 -14.93
C ASP A 487 -5.14 5.94 -16.44
N ASP A 488 -6.14 6.30 -17.25
CA ASP A 488 -6.07 6.10 -18.69
C ASP A 488 -5.22 7.18 -19.37
N GLY A 489 -5.25 8.43 -18.93
CA GLY A 489 -4.33 9.49 -19.34
C GLY A 489 -4.24 9.81 -20.85
N GLN A 490 -3.34 10.76 -21.16
CA GLN A 490 -3.13 11.31 -22.50
C GLN A 490 -3.03 10.22 -23.58
N GLU A 491 -3.63 10.45 -24.76
CA GLU A 491 -3.72 9.55 -25.93
C GLU A 491 -2.45 8.73 -26.27
N GLN A 492 -1.25 9.19 -25.92
CA GLN A 492 0.02 8.53 -26.20
C GLN A 492 0.62 7.71 -25.03
N TYR A 493 0.07 7.78 -23.81
CA TYR A 493 0.71 7.25 -22.61
C TYR A 493 -0.31 6.71 -21.60
N LYS A 494 -0.13 5.47 -21.15
CA LYS A 494 -0.97 4.82 -20.15
C LYS A 494 -0.19 4.66 -18.86
N VAL A 495 -0.81 5.04 -17.73
CA VAL A 495 -0.08 5.41 -16.50
C VAL A 495 -0.59 4.70 -15.25
N VAL A 496 0.24 4.71 -14.21
CA VAL A 496 -0.13 4.28 -12.87
C VAL A 496 0.34 5.34 -11.87
N ASP A 497 -0.59 5.79 -11.05
CA ASP A 497 -0.41 6.78 -10.00
C ASP A 497 -0.31 6.14 -8.62
N LEU A 498 0.42 6.81 -7.72
CA LEU A 498 0.37 6.54 -6.29
C LEU A 498 -0.51 7.62 -5.66
N ILE A 499 -1.74 7.25 -5.32
CA ILE A 499 -2.74 8.17 -4.78
C ILE A 499 -2.36 8.59 -3.37
N SER A 500 -2.56 9.87 -3.13
CA SER A 500 -2.19 10.54 -1.89
C SER A 500 -3.25 11.55 -1.49
N LYS A 501 -3.47 11.69 -0.18
CA LYS A 501 -4.39 12.68 0.43
C LYS A 501 -4.14 14.08 -0.14
N GLY A 502 -5.16 14.77 -0.62
CA GLY A 502 -5.03 16.09 -1.25
C GLY A 502 -4.08 16.13 -2.46
N GLY A 503 -3.86 14.98 -3.12
CA GLY A 503 -3.03 14.88 -4.32
C GLY A 503 -3.75 15.45 -5.54
N ASN A 504 -3.00 16.19 -6.36
CA ASN A 504 -3.46 16.75 -7.63
C ASN A 504 -2.64 16.10 -8.75
N TYR A 505 -3.28 15.34 -9.63
CA TYR A 505 -2.63 14.54 -10.69
C TYR A 505 -2.65 15.24 -12.07
N GLY A 506 -3.13 16.49 -12.12
CA GLY A 506 -2.84 17.44 -13.22
C GLY A 506 -3.72 17.35 -14.45
N TRP A 507 -4.54 16.33 -14.62
CA TRP A 507 -5.49 16.25 -15.73
C TRP A 507 -6.57 17.33 -15.62
N SER A 508 -6.93 18.07 -16.69
CA SER A 508 -6.30 18.13 -18.02
C SER A 508 -5.22 19.21 -18.15
N GLY A 509 -5.24 20.24 -17.30
CA GLY A 509 -4.49 21.49 -17.50
C GLY A 509 -2.96 21.40 -17.50
N VAL A 510 -2.36 20.30 -17.04
CA VAL A 510 -0.90 20.04 -17.14
C VAL A 510 -0.51 19.35 -18.46
N TYR A 511 -1.49 18.90 -19.24
CA TYR A 511 -1.32 18.05 -20.43
C TYR A 511 -1.79 18.70 -21.75
N GLU A 512 -2.39 19.90 -21.70
CA GLU A 512 -2.85 20.64 -22.90
C GLU A 512 -1.91 21.78 -23.37
N ASP A 513 -0.93 22.23 -22.56
CA ASP A 513 0.00 23.29 -23.00
C ASP A 513 0.99 22.75 -24.05
N GLN A 514 1.03 23.42 -25.21
CA GLN A 514 1.36 22.82 -26.50
C GLN A 514 2.87 22.66 -26.78
N HIS A 515 3.71 22.67 -25.74
CA HIS A 515 5.18 22.61 -25.84
C HIS A 515 5.85 21.59 -24.90
N VAL A 516 5.09 20.71 -24.23
CA VAL A 516 5.60 19.82 -23.17
C VAL A 516 5.69 18.35 -23.63
N GLN A 517 6.81 17.66 -23.35
CA GLN A 517 7.00 16.21 -23.61
C GLN A 517 7.36 15.43 -22.34
N TYR A 518 6.39 14.69 -21.79
CA TYR A 518 6.55 13.63 -20.78
C TYR A 518 5.48 12.54 -21.04
N PRO A 519 5.55 11.33 -20.46
CA PRO A 519 6.63 10.67 -19.71
C PRO A 519 7.73 10.02 -20.56
N PRO A 520 8.88 9.76 -19.92
CA PRO A 520 9.54 8.45 -20.04
C PRO A 520 9.52 7.61 -18.74
N TRP A 521 8.54 7.83 -17.84
CA TRP A 521 8.59 7.79 -16.35
C TRP A 521 8.81 9.18 -15.67
N ALA A 522 8.58 10.26 -16.43
CA ALA A 522 8.19 11.60 -15.94
C ALA A 522 8.90 12.15 -14.68
N VAL A 523 10.24 12.08 -14.65
CA VAL A 523 11.14 12.79 -13.71
C VAL A 523 10.63 12.85 -12.25
N GLN A 524 10.42 11.66 -11.68
CA GLN A 524 10.36 11.38 -10.23
C GLN A 524 9.04 11.76 -9.52
N GLY A 525 8.79 11.12 -8.36
CA GLY A 525 7.64 11.36 -7.49
C GLY A 525 7.70 12.70 -6.74
N THR A 526 8.09 13.75 -7.45
CA THR A 526 8.32 15.11 -6.96
C THR A 526 7.21 16.02 -7.47
N LYS A 527 6.67 16.84 -6.56
CA LYS A 527 5.61 17.79 -6.85
C LYS A 527 6.13 18.90 -7.77
N LEU A 528 5.42 19.21 -8.86
CA LEU A 528 5.66 20.44 -9.63
C LEU A 528 5.50 21.65 -8.71
N THR A 529 6.25 22.73 -8.98
CA THR A 529 6.21 23.99 -8.20
C THR A 529 4.79 24.57 -8.04
N ASN A 530 3.87 24.22 -8.94
CA ASN A 530 2.49 24.71 -8.95
C ASN A 530 1.49 23.82 -8.18
N GLY A 531 1.82 22.55 -7.85
CA GLY A 531 0.89 21.68 -7.11
C GLY A 531 0.87 20.20 -7.50
N THR A 532 1.20 19.88 -8.75
CA THR A 532 0.89 18.57 -9.37
C THR A 532 1.86 17.45 -9.01
N ILE A 533 1.34 16.24 -8.88
CA ILE A 533 2.06 14.96 -8.70
C ILE A 533 2.10 14.23 -10.04
N PHE A 534 3.26 13.67 -10.41
CA PHE A 534 3.39 12.86 -11.62
C PHE A 534 3.07 11.37 -11.38
N PRO A 535 2.58 10.64 -12.40
CA PRO A 535 2.44 9.20 -12.35
C PRO A 535 3.80 8.51 -12.18
N ILE A 536 3.81 7.47 -11.35
CA ILE A 536 5.02 6.75 -10.96
C ILE A 536 5.46 5.71 -11.98
N MET A 537 4.53 5.16 -12.77
CA MET A 537 4.80 4.09 -13.75
C MET A 537 3.92 4.25 -14.98
N GLY A 538 4.22 3.50 -16.04
CA GLY A 538 3.43 3.49 -17.27
C GLY A 538 4.22 2.99 -18.48
N TYR A 539 3.67 3.20 -19.67
CA TYR A 539 4.32 2.99 -20.96
C TYR A 539 3.80 3.96 -22.03
N LYS A 540 4.55 4.13 -23.13
CA LYS A 540 4.10 4.86 -24.33
C LYS A 540 3.34 3.91 -25.25
N VAL A 541 2.14 4.29 -25.68
CA VAL A 541 1.34 3.54 -26.64
C VAL A 541 2.09 3.50 -27.99
N PRO A 542 2.32 2.32 -28.60
CA PRO A 542 2.91 2.22 -29.93
C PRO A 542 2.01 2.88 -30.99
N SER A 543 2.59 3.61 -31.93
CA SER A 543 1.83 4.32 -32.99
C SER A 543 1.04 3.43 -33.94
N THR A 544 1.24 2.11 -33.88
CA THR A 544 0.46 1.08 -34.59
C THR A 544 -0.82 0.66 -33.85
N THR A 545 -0.91 0.96 -32.55
CA THR A 545 -1.99 0.49 -31.67
C THR A 545 -3.02 1.60 -31.47
N LYS A 546 -4.25 1.40 -31.98
CA LYS A 546 -5.30 2.44 -32.01
C LYS A 546 -6.04 2.64 -30.68
N SER A 547 -5.92 1.70 -29.75
CA SER A 547 -6.54 1.75 -28.43
C SER A 547 -5.68 0.92 -27.47
N ALA A 548 -5.45 1.45 -26.28
CA ALA A 548 -4.67 0.83 -25.22
C ALA A 548 -5.18 1.41 -23.89
N SER A 549 -5.14 0.65 -22.80
CA SER A 549 -5.57 1.11 -21.48
C SER A 549 -5.09 0.14 -20.40
N ILE A 550 -4.59 0.65 -19.27
CA ILE A 550 -4.15 -0.20 -18.16
C ILE A 550 -5.35 -0.61 -17.32
N VAL A 551 -5.64 -1.90 -17.26
CA VAL A 551 -6.85 -2.44 -16.61
C VAL A 551 -6.68 -2.69 -15.11
N GLY A 552 -5.84 -1.89 -14.46
CA GLY A 552 -5.46 -2.03 -13.05
C GLY A 552 -4.19 -2.86 -12.81
N GLY A 553 -4.05 -3.28 -11.56
CA GLY A 553 -2.89 -4.03 -11.07
C GLY A 553 -2.95 -4.25 -9.56
N TYR A 554 -1.98 -5.00 -9.03
CA TYR A 554 -1.77 -5.22 -7.59
C TYR A 554 -0.27 -5.27 -7.29
N VAL A 555 0.14 -4.89 -6.07
CA VAL A 555 1.47 -5.26 -5.56
C VAL A 555 1.44 -6.73 -5.20
N TYR A 556 2.16 -7.59 -5.92
CA TYR A 556 2.13 -9.03 -5.67
C TYR A 556 2.79 -9.34 -4.32
N ARG A 557 1.98 -9.84 -3.37
CA ARG A 557 2.44 -10.26 -2.03
C ARG A 557 2.37 -11.77 -1.79
N GLY A 558 1.84 -12.53 -2.75
CA GLY A 558 1.77 -13.99 -2.73
C GLY A 558 3.13 -14.66 -2.65
N SER A 559 3.12 -15.93 -2.22
CA SER A 559 4.33 -16.70 -1.98
C SER A 559 4.76 -17.59 -3.16
N ALA A 560 3.92 -17.71 -4.20
CA ALA A 560 4.18 -18.61 -5.32
C ALA A 560 5.34 -18.14 -6.23
N ASP A 561 5.50 -16.83 -6.46
CA ASP A 561 6.67 -16.28 -7.18
C ASP A 561 7.46 -15.25 -6.35
N PRO A 562 8.54 -15.69 -5.67
CA PRO A 562 9.42 -14.79 -4.91
C PRO A 562 10.14 -13.70 -5.72
N CYS A 563 10.19 -13.80 -7.06
CA CYS A 563 10.78 -12.74 -7.91
C CYS A 563 9.76 -11.67 -8.32
N LEU A 564 8.46 -11.96 -8.24
CA LEU A 564 7.38 -10.97 -8.36
C LEU A 564 7.06 -10.28 -7.02
N TYR A 565 7.46 -10.85 -5.89
CA TYR A 565 7.16 -10.32 -4.56
C TYR A 565 7.57 -8.85 -4.38
N GLY A 566 6.60 -8.02 -4.00
CA GLY A 566 6.77 -6.57 -3.82
C GLY A 566 6.79 -5.75 -5.11
N ARG A 567 6.60 -6.36 -6.28
CA ARG A 567 6.42 -5.65 -7.57
C ARG A 567 4.94 -5.33 -7.80
N TYR A 568 4.66 -4.15 -8.36
CA TYR A 568 3.32 -3.83 -8.86
C TYR A 568 3.13 -4.46 -10.24
N LEU A 569 2.20 -5.39 -10.39
CA LEU A 569 1.88 -6.06 -11.66
C LEU A 569 0.74 -5.31 -12.34
N PHE A 570 0.89 -4.96 -13.61
CA PHE A 570 -0.15 -4.26 -14.38
C PHE A 570 -0.12 -4.64 -15.86
N ALA A 571 -1.27 -4.57 -16.54
CA ALA A 571 -1.41 -4.98 -17.94
C ALA A 571 -2.30 -4.05 -18.75
N ASP A 572 -2.11 -4.09 -20.06
CA ASP A 572 -2.99 -3.49 -21.06
C ASP A 572 -4.21 -4.40 -21.31
N MET A 573 -5.38 -3.80 -21.57
CA MET A 573 -6.63 -4.54 -21.84
C MET A 573 -6.47 -5.64 -22.89
N TYR A 574 -5.65 -5.46 -23.94
CA TYR A 574 -5.53 -6.42 -25.03
C TYR A 574 -4.54 -7.57 -24.76
N SER A 575 -4.00 -7.67 -23.52
CA SER A 575 -2.96 -8.63 -23.09
C SER A 575 -1.70 -8.71 -23.95
N SER A 576 -1.48 -7.70 -24.80
CA SER A 576 -0.32 -7.60 -25.71
C SER A 576 1.02 -7.47 -24.96
N ALA A 577 0.97 -6.94 -23.73
CA ALA A 577 2.06 -6.99 -22.77
C ALA A 577 1.53 -6.93 -21.32
N MET A 578 2.37 -7.39 -20.41
CA MET A 578 2.26 -7.26 -18.95
C MET A 578 3.53 -6.53 -18.48
N TRP A 579 3.45 -5.78 -17.39
CA TRP A 579 4.58 -5.07 -16.81
C TRP A 579 4.71 -5.35 -15.32
N THR A 580 5.95 -5.34 -14.84
CA THR A 580 6.26 -5.23 -13.41
C THR A 580 6.81 -3.85 -13.10
N GLY A 581 6.31 -3.26 -12.02
CA GLY A 581 6.76 -2.01 -11.44
C GLY A 581 7.64 -2.25 -10.22
N THR A 582 8.83 -1.66 -10.19
CA THR A 582 9.76 -1.76 -9.04
C THR A 582 10.24 -0.39 -8.59
N VAL A 583 10.44 -0.24 -7.28
CA VAL A 583 11.15 0.90 -6.69
C VAL A 583 12.65 0.60 -6.70
N ASN A 584 13.45 1.45 -7.32
CA ASN A 584 14.89 1.47 -7.07
C ASN A 584 15.18 2.17 -5.74
N THR A 585 15.76 1.43 -4.79
CA THR A 585 16.09 1.92 -3.44
C THR A 585 17.37 2.76 -3.35
N ASP A 586 18.08 2.98 -4.47
CA ASP A 586 19.27 3.82 -4.52
C ASP A 586 18.92 5.32 -4.42
N VAL A 587 18.72 5.77 -3.18
CA VAL A 587 18.60 7.17 -2.68
C VAL A 587 17.43 8.00 -3.24
N SER A 588 16.89 7.63 -4.40
CA SER A 588 15.98 8.46 -5.20
C SER A 588 14.57 7.89 -5.37
N CYS A 589 14.30 6.70 -4.82
CA CYS A 589 12.98 6.04 -4.79
C CYS A 589 12.26 5.99 -6.15
N LYS A 590 13.05 5.91 -7.23
CA LYS A 590 12.57 5.93 -8.61
C LYS A 590 11.84 4.64 -8.91
N TYR A 591 10.57 4.76 -9.25
CA TYR A 591 9.83 3.66 -9.86
C TYR A 591 10.32 3.43 -11.29
N THR A 592 10.37 2.16 -11.69
CA THR A 592 10.67 1.72 -13.06
C THR A 592 9.67 0.65 -13.47
N SER A 593 9.17 0.73 -14.71
CA SER A 593 8.36 -0.30 -15.35
C SER A 593 9.24 -1.16 -16.27
N ALA A 594 9.04 -2.48 -16.22
CA ALA A 594 9.69 -3.45 -17.10
C ALA A 594 8.64 -4.42 -17.66
N SER A 595 8.59 -4.57 -18.99
CA SER A 595 7.72 -5.57 -19.62
C SER A 595 8.16 -6.98 -19.26
N ILE A 596 7.20 -7.89 -19.07
CA ILE A 596 7.42 -9.26 -18.61
C ILE A 596 6.60 -10.24 -19.47
N PRO A 597 7.19 -11.34 -19.98
CA PRO A 597 6.44 -12.33 -20.73
C PRO A 597 5.54 -13.16 -19.82
N LEU A 598 4.41 -13.61 -20.37
CA LEU A 598 3.45 -14.51 -19.72
C LEU A 598 3.56 -15.90 -20.35
N SER A 599 3.54 -16.96 -19.54
CA SER A 599 3.32 -18.33 -19.99
C SER A 599 2.28 -19.03 -19.13
N CYS A 600 1.57 -20.00 -19.69
CA CYS A 600 0.70 -20.91 -18.96
C CYS A 600 1.42 -22.25 -18.73
N SER A 601 1.27 -22.84 -17.55
CA SER A 601 1.93 -24.11 -17.21
C SER A 601 1.31 -25.29 -17.94
N GLU A 602 2.13 -26.26 -18.34
CA GLU A 602 1.70 -27.59 -18.81
C GLU A 602 0.84 -28.36 -17.78
N LYS A 603 0.88 -27.96 -16.50
CA LYS A 603 0.10 -28.56 -15.39
C LYS A 603 -1.18 -27.80 -15.05
N THR A 604 -1.60 -26.85 -15.89
CA THR A 604 -2.80 -26.05 -15.70
C THR A 604 -4.07 -26.91 -15.49
N PRO A 605 -4.94 -26.62 -14.50
CA PRO A 605 -6.21 -27.34 -14.29
C PRO A 605 -7.14 -27.34 -15.50
N LEU A 606 -7.20 -26.20 -16.22
CA LEU A 606 -7.95 -26.05 -17.47
C LEU A 606 -6.99 -25.65 -18.61
N PRO A 607 -7.21 -26.13 -19.85
CA PRO A 607 -6.35 -25.79 -20.98
C PRO A 607 -6.36 -24.29 -21.28
N CYS A 608 -5.16 -23.71 -21.40
CA CYS A 608 -4.96 -22.37 -21.93
C CYS A 608 -5.02 -22.42 -23.47
N GLU A 609 -5.88 -21.61 -24.09
CA GLU A 609 -6.03 -21.62 -25.55
C GLU A 609 -4.85 -20.92 -26.23
N GLY A 610 -4.15 -21.67 -27.09
CA GLY A 610 -2.92 -21.27 -27.78
C GLY A 610 -3.11 -20.26 -28.93
N SER A 611 -3.76 -19.13 -28.66
CA SER A 611 -3.67 -17.94 -29.51
C SER A 611 -2.26 -17.37 -29.40
N THR A 612 -1.47 -17.46 -30.49
CA THR A 612 -0.03 -17.14 -30.48
C THR A 612 0.31 -15.68 -30.16
N ASN A 613 -0.70 -14.79 -30.20
CA ASN A 613 -0.52 -13.34 -30.10
C ASN A 613 -1.25 -12.74 -28.88
N SER A 614 -2.09 -13.52 -28.18
CA SER A 614 -2.85 -13.08 -27.00
C SER A 614 -3.35 -14.32 -26.24
N PRO A 615 -2.61 -14.82 -25.24
CA PRO A 615 -2.93 -16.06 -24.53
C PRO A 615 -4.05 -15.92 -23.48
N LEU A 616 -4.45 -14.68 -23.16
CA LEU A 616 -5.50 -14.36 -22.18
C LEU A 616 -6.74 -13.72 -22.82
N GLY A 617 -6.67 -13.32 -24.09
CA GLY A 617 -7.70 -12.49 -24.73
C GLY A 617 -7.67 -11.06 -24.17
N ARG A 618 -8.85 -10.48 -23.88
CA ARG A 618 -8.93 -9.19 -23.19
C ARG A 618 -8.85 -9.38 -21.67
N ILE A 619 -7.93 -8.73 -20.98
CA ILE A 619 -7.93 -8.65 -19.51
C ILE A 619 -8.95 -7.59 -19.10
N PHE A 620 -9.79 -7.89 -18.11
CA PHE A 620 -10.79 -6.96 -17.58
C PHE A 620 -10.36 -6.34 -16.24
N SER A 621 -9.74 -7.14 -15.37
CA SER A 621 -9.25 -6.72 -14.06
C SER A 621 -8.27 -7.74 -13.48
N PHE A 622 -7.71 -7.42 -12.32
CA PHE A 622 -6.94 -8.32 -11.47
C PHE A 622 -7.70 -8.63 -10.16
N GLY A 623 -7.21 -9.59 -9.38
CA GLY A 623 -7.65 -9.87 -8.01
C GLY A 623 -6.50 -10.36 -7.12
N GLU A 624 -6.71 -10.30 -5.81
CA GLU A 624 -5.87 -10.89 -4.76
C GLU A 624 -6.78 -11.77 -3.88
N ASP A 625 -6.29 -12.93 -3.41
CA ASP A 625 -7.02 -13.77 -2.44
C ASP A 625 -6.49 -13.61 -1.00
N ASN A 626 -7.12 -14.28 -0.03
CA ASN A 626 -6.70 -14.25 1.38
C ASN A 626 -5.32 -14.89 1.64
N LYS A 627 -4.68 -15.52 0.64
CA LYS A 627 -3.29 -16.00 0.68
C LYS A 627 -2.32 -15.04 -0.03
N GLN A 628 -2.81 -13.87 -0.46
CA GLN A 628 -2.10 -12.85 -1.24
C GLN A 628 -1.67 -13.31 -2.64
N ASP A 629 -2.16 -14.46 -3.12
CA ASP A 629 -1.88 -14.91 -4.49
C ASP A 629 -2.62 -14.01 -5.50
N GLY A 630 -1.94 -13.69 -6.60
CA GLY A 630 -2.44 -12.77 -7.63
C GLY A 630 -3.21 -13.49 -8.73
N PHE A 631 -4.33 -12.90 -9.14
CA PHE A 631 -5.23 -13.41 -10.16
C PHE A 631 -5.42 -12.41 -11.30
N ILE A 632 -5.65 -12.93 -12.50
CA ILE A 632 -5.96 -12.16 -13.71
C ILE A 632 -7.33 -12.63 -14.22
N LEU A 633 -8.25 -11.68 -14.37
CA LEU A 633 -9.61 -11.92 -14.87
C LEU A 633 -9.66 -11.47 -16.33
N ALA A 634 -9.91 -12.41 -17.25
CA ALA A 634 -9.80 -12.15 -18.67
C ALA A 634 -10.89 -12.84 -19.49
N SER A 635 -11.02 -12.47 -20.77
CA SER A 635 -12.06 -12.97 -21.68
C SER A 635 -11.87 -14.45 -22.06
N GLN A 636 -10.71 -15.04 -21.74
CA GLN A 636 -10.45 -16.47 -21.88
C GLN A 636 -10.50 -17.25 -20.56
N GLY A 637 -10.83 -16.59 -19.43
CA GLY A 637 -11.07 -17.24 -18.14
C GLY A 637 -10.41 -16.54 -16.94
N VAL A 638 -10.36 -17.28 -15.82
CA VAL A 638 -9.69 -16.88 -14.58
C VAL A 638 -8.34 -17.57 -14.49
N TYR A 639 -7.29 -16.78 -14.31
CA TYR A 639 -5.90 -17.24 -14.22
C TYR A 639 -5.30 -16.86 -12.86
N ARG A 640 -4.46 -17.75 -12.30
CA ARG A 640 -3.69 -17.54 -11.07
C ARG A 640 -2.20 -17.51 -11.38
N ILE A 641 -1.45 -16.62 -10.72
CA ILE A 641 0.02 -16.60 -10.74
C ILE A 641 0.58 -17.78 -9.94
N VAL A 642 1.51 -18.52 -10.54
CA VAL A 642 2.10 -19.73 -9.95
C VAL A 642 3.62 -19.76 -10.07
N GLN A 643 4.25 -20.75 -9.42
CA GLN A 643 5.70 -20.90 -9.37
C GLN A 643 6.35 -20.81 -10.76
N PRO A 644 7.36 -19.94 -10.97
CA PRO A 644 7.90 -19.64 -12.31
C PRO A 644 8.49 -20.87 -13.01
N SER A 645 9.02 -21.81 -12.23
CA SER A 645 9.56 -23.09 -12.70
C SER A 645 8.53 -23.97 -13.42
N LEU A 646 7.23 -23.80 -13.15
CA LEU A 646 6.14 -24.53 -13.82
C LEU A 646 5.93 -24.10 -15.29
N CYS A 647 6.61 -23.03 -15.73
CA CYS A 647 6.70 -22.57 -17.11
C CYS A 647 8.15 -22.50 -17.61
N GLY A 648 9.11 -23.10 -16.88
CA GLY A 648 10.54 -23.03 -17.21
C GLY A 648 11.23 -21.71 -16.89
N TYR A 649 10.55 -20.74 -16.27
CA TYR A 649 11.18 -19.49 -15.83
C TYR A 649 12.02 -19.71 -14.57
N ALA A 650 13.20 -19.08 -14.53
CA ALA A 650 14.10 -19.11 -13.38
C ALA A 650 13.93 -17.85 -12.51
N CYS A 651 13.71 -18.05 -11.21
CA CYS A 651 13.83 -17.02 -10.18
C CYS A 651 15.14 -17.27 -9.39
N LEU A 652 16.11 -16.37 -9.54
CA LEU A 652 17.48 -16.54 -9.03
C LEU A 652 17.71 -15.78 -7.72
N THR A 653 16.85 -15.98 -6.70
CA THR A 653 17.08 -15.41 -5.37
C THR A 653 18.49 -15.80 -4.88
N ASP A 654 19.29 -14.81 -4.48
CA ASP A 654 20.70 -15.01 -4.15
C ASP A 654 20.89 -16.15 -3.13
N ALA A 655 21.90 -16.99 -3.39
CA ALA A 655 22.33 -18.18 -2.61
C ALA A 655 21.87 -19.60 -3.03
N THR A 656 21.24 -19.83 -4.19
CA THR A 656 21.21 -21.19 -4.81
C THR A 656 21.50 -21.23 -6.32
N SER A 657 22.76 -20.95 -6.70
CA SER A 657 23.25 -21.10 -8.09
C SER A 657 24.66 -21.71 -8.23
N LYS A 658 25.22 -22.28 -7.16
CA LYS A 658 26.53 -22.96 -7.17
C LYS A 658 26.54 -24.29 -6.40
N GLN A 659 25.87 -25.31 -6.95
CA GLN A 659 26.31 -26.72 -6.98
C GLN A 659 25.26 -27.62 -7.67
N ALA A 660 25.16 -27.48 -9.00
CA ALA A 660 24.62 -28.52 -9.86
C ALA A 660 25.70 -28.89 -10.87
N ALA A 661 25.86 -30.20 -11.13
CA ALA A 661 26.79 -30.78 -12.11
C ALA A 661 28.30 -30.44 -11.94
N THR A 662 28.96 -30.97 -10.90
CA THR A 662 30.39 -31.35 -11.00
C THR A 662 30.83 -32.36 -9.92
N SER A 663 30.95 -33.65 -10.28
CA SER A 663 31.48 -34.76 -9.45
C SER A 663 30.68 -35.10 -8.16
N VAL A 664 30.77 -36.26 -7.50
CA VAL A 664 31.57 -37.51 -7.67
C VAL A 664 30.61 -38.72 -7.64
N SER A 665 31.00 -39.86 -8.22
CA SER A 665 30.23 -41.11 -8.21
C SER A 665 30.57 -42.08 -7.07
N GLY A 666 29.55 -42.68 -6.45
CA GLY A 666 29.59 -44.06 -5.91
C GLY A 666 29.80 -44.25 -4.39
N GLY A 667 29.33 -45.40 -3.87
CA GLY A 667 29.62 -45.88 -2.52
C GLY A 667 28.40 -46.33 -1.69
N ASN A 668 28.12 -47.63 -1.66
CA ASN A 668 27.24 -48.24 -0.64
C ASN A 668 28.01 -48.49 0.66
N GLN A 669 27.38 -48.33 1.83
CA GLN A 669 27.03 -49.43 2.77
C GLN A 669 26.77 -48.96 4.22
N GLY A 670 25.82 -49.62 4.89
CA GLY A 670 25.74 -49.72 6.36
C GLY A 670 25.27 -48.46 7.12
N LEU A 671 24.71 -48.56 8.33
CA LEU A 671 24.48 -49.74 9.17
C LEU A 671 23.26 -49.49 10.08
N THR A 672 22.45 -50.52 10.34
CA THR A 672 21.37 -50.46 11.34
C THR A 672 21.94 -50.50 12.77
N THR A 673 21.49 -49.59 13.65
CA THR A 673 21.26 -49.74 15.12
C THR A 673 21.41 -48.40 15.88
N VAL A 674 20.38 -47.55 15.90
CA VAL A 674 19.99 -46.70 17.06
C VAL A 674 18.49 -46.31 16.94
N MET A 675 17.56 -47.23 17.22
CA MET A 675 16.15 -46.84 17.42
C MET A 675 15.40 -47.88 18.27
N LYS A 676 15.48 -47.74 19.61
CA LYS A 676 14.83 -48.68 20.54
C LYS A 676 14.50 -48.14 21.95
N VAL A 677 14.55 -46.81 22.15
CA VAL A 677 14.51 -46.21 23.51
C VAL A 677 13.44 -45.12 23.70
N LEU A 678 13.05 -44.38 22.66
CA LEU A 678 12.21 -43.17 22.79
C LEU A 678 10.84 -43.29 22.11
N ILE A 679 10.05 -44.28 22.54
CA ILE A 679 8.58 -44.22 22.50
C ILE A 679 8.08 -44.54 23.91
N ALA A 680 8.15 -43.55 24.79
CA ALA A 680 7.50 -43.54 26.11
C ALA A 680 7.28 -42.08 26.54
N VAL A 681 6.12 -41.80 27.14
CA VAL A 681 5.78 -40.53 27.81
C VAL A 681 5.86 -39.26 26.93
N ALA A 682 5.08 -39.25 25.84
CA ALA A 682 4.38 -38.03 25.44
C ALA A 682 2.94 -38.13 25.98
N SER A 683 2.57 -37.27 26.93
CA SER A 683 1.24 -37.24 27.56
C SER A 683 1.00 -35.89 28.23
N VAL A 684 -0.28 -35.49 28.33
CA VAL A 684 -0.75 -34.19 28.88
C VAL A 684 -0.46 -32.97 27.99
N LEU A 685 -1.36 -32.74 27.03
CA LEU A 685 -1.80 -31.40 26.63
C LEU A 685 -3.12 -31.05 27.34
N ILE A 686 -3.58 -29.81 27.17
CA ILE A 686 -4.91 -29.20 27.47
C ILE A 686 -4.93 -28.22 28.65
N ALA A 687 -5.05 -26.92 28.34
CA ALA A 687 -6.12 -26.02 28.84
C ALA A 687 -5.89 -24.56 28.37
N GLY A 688 -6.96 -23.81 28.05
CA GLY A 688 -6.96 -22.35 27.90
C GLY A 688 -7.18 -21.80 26.48
N ALA A 689 -8.16 -20.89 26.33
CA ALA A 689 -8.49 -20.14 25.11
C ALA A 689 -9.13 -18.77 25.47
N SER A 690 -9.51 -17.97 24.45
CA SER A 690 -10.30 -16.70 24.49
C SER A 690 -9.52 -15.36 24.71
N ILE A 691 -9.85 -14.18 24.13
CA ILE A 691 -10.58 -13.75 22.87
C ILE A 691 -10.56 -12.18 22.68
N TYR A 692 -10.85 -11.65 21.46
CA TYR A 692 -11.28 -10.25 21.03
C TYR A 692 -10.32 -9.00 20.89
N PHE A 693 -9.98 -8.64 19.61
CA PHE A 693 -10.10 -7.36 18.80
C PHE A 693 -9.39 -5.97 19.01
N ALA A 694 -8.82 -5.45 17.88
CA ALA A 694 -9.03 -4.14 17.14
C ALA A 694 -8.26 -2.78 17.35
N TRP A 695 -7.70 -2.26 16.21
CA TRP A 695 -7.65 -0.85 15.66
C TRP A 695 -6.84 0.29 16.38
N ARG A 696 -6.08 1.23 15.75
CA ARG A 696 -6.22 2.17 14.57
C ARG A 696 -4.89 2.81 14.03
N CYS A 697 -4.90 3.39 12.82
CA CYS A 697 -3.80 4.16 12.15
C CYS A 697 -3.83 5.72 12.37
N PHE A 698 -2.91 6.56 11.78
CA PHE A 698 -3.14 8.00 11.32
C PHE A 698 -1.92 8.89 10.89
N CYS A 699 -2.05 9.85 9.93
CA CYS A 699 -0.90 10.49 9.20
C CYS A 699 -1.13 11.75 8.20
N ASN A 700 -0.18 12.74 7.92
CA ASN A 700 -0.20 13.80 6.81
C ASN A 700 1.06 14.71 6.23
N ASN A 701 2.03 14.26 5.34
CA ASN A 701 2.92 14.98 4.30
C ASN A 701 4.30 15.73 4.62
N SER A 702 5.24 16.28 3.75
CA SER A 702 5.26 16.84 2.33
C SER A 702 6.59 17.05 1.44
N SER A 703 7.11 16.07 0.65
CA SER A 703 7.95 16.13 -0.63
C SER A 703 9.40 16.74 -0.79
N ILE A 704 10.40 15.96 -1.33
CA ILE A 704 11.89 16.16 -1.36
C ILE A 704 12.51 16.40 -2.77
N CYS A 705 13.57 17.23 -2.90
CA CYS A 705 14.35 17.50 -4.14
C CYS A 705 15.86 17.82 -3.89
N CYS A 706 16.78 16.86 -4.01
CA CYS A 706 18.23 17.09 -3.81
C CYS A 706 18.94 17.82 -4.98
N ASN A 707 20.20 18.21 -4.77
CA ASN A 707 21.17 18.59 -5.81
C ASN A 707 22.48 17.78 -5.64
N ASP A 708 23.20 17.55 -6.74
CA ASP A 708 24.38 16.65 -6.80
C ASP A 708 25.70 17.27 -6.32
N ILE A 709 26.66 16.43 -5.87
CA ILE A 709 27.99 16.20 -6.52
C ILE A 709 28.86 15.20 -5.73
N GLU A 710 29.89 14.68 -6.40
CA GLU A 710 30.78 13.57 -6.04
C GLU A 710 31.63 13.74 -4.76
N THR A 711 31.88 12.60 -4.10
CA THR A 711 33.00 12.26 -3.18
C THR A 711 33.70 13.38 -2.38
N ILE A 712 33.52 13.34 -1.04
CA ILE A 712 34.57 13.74 -0.09
C ILE A 712 35.00 12.51 0.72
N GLN A 713 36.25 12.10 0.55
CA GLN A 713 36.94 11.17 1.46
C GLN A 713 37.35 11.93 2.72
N VAL A 714 36.69 11.68 3.85
CA VAL A 714 37.22 12.04 5.17
C VAL A 714 37.87 10.81 5.78
N THR A 715 39.16 10.62 5.48
CA THR A 715 40.00 9.67 6.22
C THR A 715 40.18 10.17 7.65
N ASN A 716 39.55 9.50 8.62
CA ASN A 716 39.83 9.70 10.04
C ASN A 716 41.26 9.19 10.34
N ASN A 717 42.23 10.06 10.11
CA ASN A 717 43.66 9.72 10.15
C ASN A 717 44.16 9.69 11.60
N THR A 718 43.79 8.66 12.36
CA THR A 718 44.25 8.38 13.72
C THR A 718 45.70 7.88 13.74
N THR A 719 46.64 8.69 13.21
CA THR A 719 48.07 8.43 13.30
C THR A 719 48.57 8.67 14.73
N THR A 720 48.64 7.59 15.51
CA THR A 720 49.42 7.55 16.73
C THR A 720 50.91 7.65 16.42
N ARG A 721 51.57 8.72 16.88
CA ARG A 721 53.03 8.77 17.01
C ARG A 721 53.40 9.69 18.17
N GLY A 722 54.31 9.23 19.03
CA GLY A 722 54.56 9.83 20.35
C GLY A 722 55.81 10.69 20.45
N ASP A 723 56.10 11.05 21.70
CA ASP A 723 57.37 11.52 22.28
C ASP A 723 58.02 12.80 21.70
N GLY A 724 57.91 13.91 22.45
CA GLY A 724 58.66 15.14 22.21
C GLY A 724 58.12 16.34 23.03
N PRO A 725 58.87 16.91 24.00
CA PRO A 725 58.32 17.92 24.91
C PRO A 725 58.63 19.38 24.51
N SER A 726 57.60 20.20 24.36
CA SER A 726 57.59 21.59 24.80
C SER A 726 56.14 22.11 24.89
N ALA A 727 55.86 23.02 25.82
CA ALA A 727 54.51 23.53 26.05
C ALA A 727 54.43 25.04 25.83
N THR A 728 53.37 25.48 25.15
CA THR A 728 52.71 26.77 25.37
C THR A 728 51.24 26.62 25.00
N ALA A 729 50.33 27.16 25.82
CA ALA A 729 48.90 27.04 25.61
C ALA A 729 48.29 28.33 25.03
N THR A 730 47.41 28.18 24.04
CA THR A 730 46.49 29.22 23.54
C THR A 730 45.07 28.66 23.51
N LYS A 731 44.08 29.55 23.61
CA LYS A 731 42.67 29.18 23.87
C LYS A 731 41.98 28.68 22.59
N PRO A 732 41.02 27.74 22.68
CA PRO A 732 40.08 27.47 21.61
C PRO A 732 39.05 28.61 21.54
N GLY A 733 39.10 29.36 20.45
CA GLY A 733 38.21 30.48 20.11
C GLY A 733 38.66 31.03 18.76
N ASP A 734 37.70 31.41 17.92
CA ASP A 734 37.88 31.95 16.57
C ASP A 734 38.58 31.02 15.55
N VAL A 735 37.76 30.35 14.72
CA VAL A 735 38.15 29.98 13.35
C VAL A 735 37.15 30.65 12.40
N GLU A 736 37.55 31.82 11.91
CA GLU A 736 36.85 32.54 10.85
C GLU A 736 37.10 31.86 9.50
N LEU A 737 36.03 31.58 8.74
CA LEU A 737 36.12 31.09 7.36
C LEU A 737 35.43 32.06 6.41
N ALA A 738 36.20 33.00 5.89
CA ALA A 738 35.74 34.02 4.95
C ALA A 738 35.40 33.41 3.58
N VAL A 739 34.14 33.58 3.14
CA VAL A 739 33.69 33.19 1.80
C VAL A 739 33.85 34.37 0.85
N THR A 740 34.86 34.33 -0.02
CA THR A 740 35.09 35.36 -1.04
C THR A 740 34.10 35.20 -2.21
N THR A 741 33.01 35.95 -2.18
CA THR A 741 32.07 36.07 -3.31
C THR A 741 32.72 36.80 -4.49
N ARG A 742 32.48 36.32 -5.72
CA ARG A 742 32.57 37.15 -6.94
C ARG A 742 31.22 37.13 -7.68
N PRO A 743 30.73 38.29 -8.17
CA PRO A 743 29.44 38.37 -8.86
C PRO A 743 29.54 37.91 -10.31
N ALA A 744 28.37 37.73 -10.95
CA ALA A 744 28.25 37.33 -12.35
C ALA A 744 28.60 38.46 -13.34
N GLU A 745 29.04 38.08 -14.54
CA GLU A 745 29.02 38.94 -15.72
C GLU A 745 27.99 38.44 -16.73
N HIS A 746 27.12 39.34 -17.22
CA HIS A 746 26.33 39.10 -18.43
C HIS A 746 27.22 39.14 -19.67
N ARG A 747 26.93 38.29 -20.66
CA ARG A 747 27.04 38.69 -22.07
C ARG A 747 25.93 38.05 -22.90
N ALA A 748 25.25 38.90 -23.67
CA ALA A 748 24.20 38.48 -24.59
C ALA A 748 24.75 38.36 -26.02
N ARG A 749 24.20 37.42 -26.78
CA ARG A 749 23.87 37.57 -28.21
C ARG A 749 22.79 36.58 -28.61
#